data_AF-A0A5T0QEH6-F1
#
_entry.id   AF-A0A5T0QEH6-F1
#
_cell.length_a   1.000
_cell.length_b   1.000
_cell.length_c   1.000
_cell.angle_alpha   90.00
_cell.angle_beta   90.00
_cell.angle_gamma   90.00
#
_symmetry.space_group_name_H-M   'P 1'
#
loop_
_entity.id
_entity.type
_entity.pdbx_description
1 polymer ?
#
loop_
_entity_poly.entity_id
_entity_poly.type
_entity_poly.pdbx_seq_one_letter_code
_entity_poly.pdbx_strand_id
1 'polypeptide(L)'
;MKKMSKHIVLSFAVSSLLFSQAYALPQGGKFTHGTSGTIHTSGNTVTITGKGQNHVIQWGGGFNIGQNESVNFNGKNQNYLNIAYQKDASKIDGALNGGNNNIFLVNPMGVLIGKTGTITAGKFVASTTPLSDDNVKTFLEKGAGFSPAFDVSKQGNIINLGKINADNIVLIGNKVEIGVGAELAGQDGQTNAKTAHLIGNYVYVSVGKDKENKNTIKIDKDGFKGTAIVEGFMQRDMTSFANDKYQFGDFGTILKSSCNGKESQNFYKAITIGGWENDKNIQEWILFSNGWNKDELNGIFKDDLTTVRLVSDIDFGYKNAVDPVGASKYAFSGIFDGGNYTLKNILINAQNTDKGWNTGIFGKVEGKDGNNKAKIYNLNVDGLKFSGKTNSGGAFVGQSSNADFSNIHLKNIGDLIFFDPNSKNETSGFLYGGGFVGYAKSGSSFNRISLDNFSKIALQPEGKFSSAYIDIYLGGFAGYSEGSNFSNILLNNIGGVTILGSETGGNIFAGGFVGYAGDKSYFSQIDLKNIGSVQADGKTFIKHAGAGGFAGAINGTNSFEKISLINFGDIIAKRGYVWVVNGNFKVGSGGFIGLLNPLDDKILYVDFKNILLNFDQKMQIYAKAGDGASSYFPDLNNWEYNFSGGFFGGLFTSKVGRANFNNIQLKFGQDVSIIAQKFRSNSNEKYQGLFYGYSVKNWNDGIMKTDNVAIYYEKNYNTNQYNWYYQDIKDGFFGSAINDYAYKDGRSYEFYDYNVMKDMEINKQIIAILEKDGVVSKDYNNGYVSYYDGNAKITPEVPDFKDPVLSQNDFDPKLLQRILDDLMNGKYTYDFDTKTWTYTDSKGVVGKDEASEITQSLNFLNAFKDTGVEQEFINLWKNSQDQNYKNYANLYEKWTQKKTAMDKIKTGEGYFASFKEELQKYQEALAQLDKENKNYEKIKESGLVSDETLKVMYEKLLEQKEALEKQFADLSGNEGFHYKLENEILNSQGFAINGSDVDGKAYIGNFNFKGKLASLPEKPNISIYEPDKQGGEDPANLLYCRLKFLKRL
;
A
#
# COMPACT_ATOMS: atom_id res chain seq x y z
N MET A 1 11.33 1.60 -16.65
CA MET A 1 11.10 1.09 -15.29
C MET A 1 9.60 1.01 -15.05
N LYS A 2 9.03 -0.20 -14.99
CA LYS A 2 7.60 -0.42 -14.73
C LYS A 2 7.31 -0.05 -13.27
N LYS A 3 6.32 0.80 -13.03
CA LYS A 3 5.78 1.10 -11.70
C LYS A 3 5.39 -0.21 -11.01
N MET A 4 6.19 -0.64 -10.04
CA MET A 4 5.78 -1.69 -9.10
C MET A 4 4.59 -1.17 -8.28
N SER A 5 3.58 -2.01 -8.14
CA SER A 5 2.39 -1.78 -7.33
C SER A 5 2.78 -1.46 -5.89
N LYS A 6 2.18 -0.40 -5.35
CA LYS A 6 2.30 0.08 -3.97
C LYS A 6 1.74 -0.95 -2.99
N HIS A 7 2.55 -1.89 -2.52
CA HIS A 7 2.28 -2.60 -1.28
C HIS A 7 3.50 -2.46 -0.36
N ILE A 8 3.20 -1.91 0.82
CA ILE A 8 4.08 -1.23 1.77
C ILE A 8 5.03 -2.26 2.39
N VAL A 9 6.24 -2.40 1.86
CA VAL A 9 7.38 -2.90 2.64
C VAL A 9 8.15 -1.66 3.03
N LEU A 10 8.06 -1.29 4.31
CA LEU A 10 8.65 -0.08 4.88
C LEU A 10 8.25 1.22 4.16
N SER A 11 7.21 1.89 4.65
CA SER A 11 6.80 3.22 4.14
C SER A 11 7.94 4.23 4.10
N PHE A 12 8.97 4.12 4.96
CA PHE A 12 10.14 5.02 4.87
C PHE A 12 11.30 4.56 4.00
N ALA A 13 11.28 3.35 3.48
CA ALA A 13 12.52 2.78 2.99
C ALA A 13 12.56 2.57 1.48
N VAL A 14 11.39 2.40 0.85
CA VAL A 14 11.24 2.60 -0.61
C VAL A 14 11.22 4.10 -0.96
N SER A 15 10.69 4.97 -0.09
CA SER A 15 10.72 6.43 -0.27
C SER A 15 12.13 7.02 -0.09
N SER A 16 12.98 6.42 0.74
CA SER A 16 14.39 6.85 0.92
C SER A 16 15.29 6.67 -0.31
N LEU A 17 14.86 5.93 -1.33
CA LEU A 17 15.66 5.64 -2.53
C LEU A 17 15.25 6.45 -3.76
N LEU A 18 14.14 7.20 -3.72
CA LEU A 18 13.57 7.82 -4.92
C LEU A 18 13.29 9.33 -4.85
N PHE A 19 13.66 10.03 -3.77
CA PHE A 19 13.58 11.49 -3.74
C PHE A 19 14.88 12.17 -3.30
N SER A 20 15.06 13.35 -3.89
CA SER A 20 16.24 14.21 -4.01
C SER A 20 17.14 14.31 -2.77
N GLN A 21 18.44 14.51 -3.01
CA GLN A 21 19.48 14.91 -2.04
C GLN A 21 18.89 15.64 -0.82
N ALA A 22 18.54 14.88 0.22
CA ALA A 22 18.17 15.47 1.50
C ALA A 22 19.43 16.17 2.03
N TYR A 23 19.31 17.46 2.36
CA TYR A 23 20.37 18.18 3.07
C TYR A 23 20.75 17.36 4.28
N ALA A 24 22.03 16.98 4.33
CA ALA A 24 22.48 15.92 5.21
C ALA A 24 22.44 16.35 6.70
N LEU A 25 22.69 17.63 7.01
CA LEU A 25 22.56 18.22 8.35
C LEU A 25 21.24 19.01 8.55
N PRO A 26 20.79 19.27 9.81
CA PRO A 26 19.62 20.11 10.06
C PRO A 26 19.80 21.53 9.49
N GLN A 27 18.75 22.09 8.89
CA GLN A 27 18.83 23.36 8.16
C GLN A 27 17.87 24.43 8.68
N GLY A 28 18.33 25.68 8.70
CA GLY A 28 17.50 26.83 9.05
C GLY A 28 17.04 26.84 10.51
N GLY A 29 17.92 26.47 11.44
CA GLY A 29 17.62 26.46 12.87
C GLY A 29 17.48 27.86 13.46
N LYS A 30 16.47 28.06 14.30
CA LYS A 30 16.15 29.35 14.93
C LYS A 30 15.63 29.18 16.35
N PHE A 31 16.32 29.78 17.32
CA PHE A 31 15.81 29.90 18.69
C PHE A 31 14.61 30.85 18.72
N THR A 32 13.51 30.46 19.38
CA THR A 32 12.25 31.22 19.43
C THR A 32 11.67 31.31 20.84
N HIS A 33 10.53 31.99 21.01
CA HIS A 33 9.82 32.13 22.28
C HIS A 33 10.68 32.74 23.40
N GLY A 34 11.51 33.73 23.06
CA GLY A 34 12.41 34.40 24.01
C GLY A 34 13.61 33.56 24.45
N THR A 35 13.78 32.35 23.90
CA THR A 35 15.00 31.54 24.11
C THR A 35 16.13 32.04 23.21
N SER A 36 17.39 31.80 23.61
CA SER A 36 18.54 32.27 22.83
C SER A 36 19.70 31.29 22.91
N GLY A 37 20.58 31.32 21.90
CA GLY A 37 21.71 30.42 21.80
C GLY A 37 22.44 30.56 20.47
N THR A 38 23.45 29.73 20.26
CA THR A 38 24.22 29.65 19.02
C THR A 38 23.98 28.33 18.31
N ILE A 39 23.93 28.38 16.98
CA ILE A 39 23.90 27.24 16.08
C ILE A 39 25.07 27.44 15.13
N HIS A 40 26.09 26.59 15.24
CA HIS A 40 27.32 26.71 14.46
C HIS A 40 27.56 25.45 13.65
N THR A 41 27.61 25.58 12.33
CA THR A 41 27.90 24.48 11.42
C THR A 41 29.35 24.54 10.97
N SER A 42 30.10 23.46 11.14
CA SER A 42 31.49 23.32 10.68
C SER A 42 31.68 21.95 10.05
N GLY A 43 31.91 21.93 8.72
CA GLY A 43 31.98 20.69 7.95
C GLY A 43 30.73 19.82 8.17
N ASN A 44 30.96 18.59 8.64
CA ASN A 44 29.92 17.58 8.86
C ASN A 44 29.30 17.65 10.28
N THR A 45 29.50 18.75 11.01
CA THR A 45 29.06 18.88 12.39
C THR A 45 28.28 20.16 12.65
N VAL A 46 27.09 20.04 13.25
CA VAL A 46 26.34 21.17 13.82
C VAL A 46 26.51 21.16 15.34
N THR A 47 26.92 22.29 15.91
CA THR A 47 27.01 22.48 17.37
C THR A 47 25.97 23.49 17.82
N ILE A 48 25.16 23.10 18.80
CA ILE A 48 24.06 23.90 19.35
C ILE A 48 24.35 24.18 20.82
N THR A 49 24.33 25.46 21.22
CA THR A 49 24.55 25.87 22.62
C THR A 49 23.46 26.85 23.03
N GLY A 50 22.55 26.41 23.90
CA GLY A 50 21.48 27.25 24.46
C GLY A 50 21.91 28.04 25.70
N LYS A 51 21.31 29.22 25.89
CA LYS A 51 21.49 30.09 27.07
C LYS A 51 20.28 29.97 28.00
N GLY A 52 20.43 29.29 29.12
CA GLY A 52 19.33 28.97 30.06
C GLY A 52 18.99 27.47 30.11
N GLN A 53 17.81 27.14 30.62
CA GLN A 53 17.42 25.76 30.93
C GLN A 53 16.52 25.10 29.87
N ASN A 54 15.58 25.85 29.31
CA ASN A 54 14.59 25.36 28.32
C ASN A 54 14.75 26.14 27.01
N HIS A 55 14.98 25.44 25.91
CA HIS A 55 15.30 26.00 24.60
C HIS A 55 14.31 25.53 23.56
N VAL A 56 13.83 26.43 22.71
CA VAL A 56 12.90 26.11 21.62
C VAL A 56 13.55 26.51 20.31
N ILE A 57 13.80 25.53 19.44
CA ILE A 57 14.43 25.71 18.14
C ILE A 57 13.47 25.23 17.06
N GLN A 58 13.15 26.10 16.12
CA GLN A 58 12.37 25.78 14.91
C GLN A 58 13.33 25.60 13.73
N TRP A 59 13.10 24.59 12.89
CA TRP A 59 13.96 24.22 11.76
C TRP A 59 13.19 24.32 10.44
N GLY A 60 13.51 25.35 9.64
CA GLY A 60 12.78 25.66 8.41
C GLY A 60 13.06 24.67 7.28
N GLY A 61 14.27 24.12 7.20
CA GLY A 61 14.63 23.11 6.21
C GLY A 61 14.58 21.68 6.73
N GLY A 62 13.98 21.48 7.91
CA GLY A 62 13.93 20.19 8.57
C GLY A 62 15.16 19.83 9.41
N PHE A 63 15.09 18.64 10.00
CA PHE A 63 16.07 18.08 10.91
C PHE A 63 16.46 16.68 10.44
N ASN A 64 17.57 16.59 9.71
CA ASN A 64 18.16 15.33 9.23
C ASN A 64 19.61 15.25 9.69
N ILE A 65 20.16 14.04 9.81
CA ILE A 65 21.59 13.83 10.10
C ILE A 65 22.07 12.70 9.19
N GLY A 66 22.89 13.01 8.20
CA GLY A 66 23.42 12.05 7.24
C GLY A 66 24.46 11.11 7.86
N GLN A 67 24.78 10.04 7.13
CA GLN A 67 25.84 9.13 7.55
C GLN A 67 27.18 9.88 7.67
N ASN A 68 27.91 9.65 8.77
CA ASN A 68 29.17 10.33 9.12
C ASN A 68 29.03 11.82 9.51
N GLU A 69 27.82 12.30 9.74
CA GLU A 69 27.57 13.64 10.25
C GLU A 69 27.15 13.61 11.72
N SER A 70 27.25 14.76 12.38
CA SER A 70 26.90 14.88 13.80
C SER A 70 26.22 16.18 14.19
N VAL A 71 25.29 16.08 15.14
CA VAL A 71 24.68 17.23 15.82
C VAL A 71 25.01 17.14 17.31
N ASN A 72 25.73 18.12 17.83
CA ASN A 72 26.21 18.17 19.20
C ASN A 72 25.45 19.25 19.99
N PHE A 73 24.73 18.87 21.04
CA PHE A 73 24.10 19.81 21.97
C PHE A 73 24.99 19.98 23.20
N ASN A 74 25.50 21.19 23.40
CA ASN A 74 26.31 21.55 24.55
C ASN A 74 25.47 21.88 25.78
N GLY A 75 26.12 21.91 26.94
CA GLY A 75 25.48 22.13 28.24
C GLY A 75 25.25 20.83 29.01
N LYS A 76 24.67 20.93 30.20
CA LYS A 76 24.38 19.80 31.07
C LYS A 76 22.95 19.89 31.59
N ASN A 77 22.18 18.81 31.43
CA ASN A 77 20.79 18.70 31.88
C ASN A 77 19.84 19.75 31.29
N GLN A 78 20.17 20.38 30.15
CA GLN A 78 19.31 21.36 29.48
C GLN A 78 18.24 20.68 28.63
N ASN A 79 17.15 21.38 28.32
CA ASN A 79 16.04 20.87 27.52
C ASN A 79 16.00 21.56 26.15
N TYR A 80 16.07 20.81 25.05
CA TYR A 80 16.05 21.32 23.68
C TYR A 80 14.84 20.77 22.92
N LEU A 81 13.85 21.62 22.67
CA LEU A 81 12.70 21.34 21.82
C LEU A 81 13.00 21.74 20.38
N ASN A 82 13.14 20.75 19.50
CA ASN A 82 13.39 20.91 18.07
C ASN A 82 12.10 20.63 17.30
N ILE A 83 11.55 21.65 16.65
CA ILE A 83 10.35 21.55 15.80
C ILE A 83 10.81 21.61 14.34
N ALA A 84 10.63 20.51 13.61
CA ALA A 84 11.10 20.37 12.24
C ALA A 84 9.95 20.52 11.24
N TYR A 85 10.12 21.45 10.30
CA TYR A 85 9.21 21.64 9.17
C TYR A 85 9.85 21.05 7.92
N GLN A 86 9.29 19.95 7.41
CA GLN A 86 9.76 19.24 6.22
C GLN A 86 8.63 18.40 5.61
N LYS A 87 8.78 18.02 4.35
CA LYS A 87 7.78 17.21 3.60
C LYS A 87 7.86 15.72 3.89
N ASP A 88 9.01 15.28 4.39
CA ASP A 88 9.33 13.88 4.67
C ASP A 88 9.65 13.67 6.16
N ALA A 89 9.79 12.43 6.62
CA ALA A 89 10.27 12.16 7.97
C ALA A 89 11.71 12.63 8.19
N SER A 90 12.04 12.98 9.43
CA SER A 90 13.40 13.28 9.86
C SER A 90 14.25 12.02 9.77
N LYS A 91 15.29 12.03 8.95
CA LYS A 91 16.19 10.89 8.75
C LYS A 91 17.48 11.09 9.53
N ILE A 92 17.74 10.19 10.48
CA ILE A 92 18.90 10.22 11.38
C ILE A 92 19.76 8.98 11.09
N ASP A 93 20.68 9.10 10.14
CA ASP A 93 21.68 8.09 9.79
C ASP A 93 23.05 8.36 10.47
N GLY A 94 23.27 9.57 10.99
CA GLY A 94 24.47 9.98 11.73
C GLY A 94 24.28 10.07 13.26
N ALA A 95 25.09 10.89 13.92
CA ALA A 95 25.13 10.97 15.38
C ALA A 95 24.38 12.20 15.94
N LEU A 96 23.38 11.98 16.79
CA LEU A 96 22.75 13.02 17.61
C LEU A 96 23.30 12.92 19.04
N ASN A 97 24.23 13.81 19.39
CA ASN A 97 24.95 13.83 20.66
C ASN A 97 24.36 14.91 21.59
N GLY A 98 23.37 14.52 22.37
CA GLY A 98 22.78 15.34 23.43
C GLY A 98 23.54 15.31 24.76
N GLY A 99 24.39 14.30 24.99
CA GLY A 99 25.04 14.10 26.30
C GLY A 99 23.98 13.98 27.39
N ASN A 100 24.12 14.71 28.51
CA ASN A 100 23.14 14.74 29.61
C ASN A 100 21.91 15.61 29.33
N ASN A 101 21.82 16.23 28.16
CA ASN A 101 20.69 17.09 27.82
C ASN A 101 19.49 16.27 27.37
N ASN A 102 18.30 16.85 27.49
CA ASN A 102 17.04 16.27 27.07
C ASN A 102 16.69 16.83 25.69
N ILE A 103 16.52 15.95 24.71
CA ILE A 103 16.28 16.29 23.32
C ILE A 103 14.86 15.88 22.95
N PHE A 104 14.08 16.83 22.45
CA PHE A 104 12.75 16.62 21.92
C PHE A 104 12.80 16.96 20.42
N LEU A 105 12.38 16.02 19.57
CA LEU A 105 12.29 16.18 18.12
C LEU A 105 10.84 15.98 17.70
N VAL A 106 10.22 17.04 17.17
CA VAL A 106 8.86 17.02 16.67
C VAL A 106 8.87 17.18 15.16
N ASN A 107 8.38 16.17 14.45
CA ASN A 107 8.17 16.22 13.01
C ASN A 107 6.86 15.48 12.66
N PRO A 108 5.79 16.18 12.24
CA PRO A 108 4.53 15.57 11.88
C PRO A 108 4.61 14.50 10.78
N MET A 109 5.62 14.58 9.92
CA MET A 109 5.85 13.62 8.85
C MET A 109 6.61 12.36 9.32
N GLY A 110 7.07 12.30 10.57
CA GLY A 110 7.72 11.12 11.13
C GLY A 110 9.21 11.28 11.45
N VAL A 111 9.78 10.24 12.04
CA VAL A 111 11.21 10.15 12.39
C VAL A 111 11.73 8.75 12.09
N LEU A 112 12.79 8.65 11.28
CA LEU A 112 13.52 7.42 10.99
C LEU A 112 14.94 7.55 11.58
N ILE A 113 15.25 6.73 12.59
CA ILE A 113 16.62 6.49 13.02
C ILE A 113 17.13 5.30 12.19
N GLY A 114 18.02 5.56 11.23
CA GLY A 114 18.55 4.54 10.35
C GLY A 114 19.52 3.59 11.03
N LYS A 115 19.95 2.52 10.35
CA LYS A 115 20.81 1.47 10.92
C LYS A 115 22.14 1.99 11.48
N THR A 116 22.68 3.08 10.92
CA THR A 116 23.90 3.73 11.40
C THR A 116 23.63 4.88 12.37
N GLY A 117 22.37 5.29 12.50
CA GLY A 117 21.95 6.38 13.36
C GLY A 117 22.18 6.06 14.83
N THR A 118 22.75 7.02 15.56
CA THR A 118 23.00 6.91 17.00
C THR A 118 22.52 8.17 17.71
N ILE A 119 21.70 7.98 18.75
CA ILE A 119 21.19 9.05 19.61
C ILE A 119 21.73 8.83 21.02
N THR A 120 22.34 9.85 21.61
CA THR A 120 22.77 9.85 23.03
C THR A 120 22.17 11.05 23.75
N ALA A 121 21.33 10.85 24.76
CA ALA A 121 20.65 11.94 25.49
C ALA A 121 20.32 11.55 26.94
N GLY A 122 20.08 12.51 27.83
CA GLY A 122 19.48 12.22 29.15
C GLY A 122 18.02 11.78 29.04
N LYS A 123 17.27 12.45 28.16
CA LYS A 123 15.93 12.06 27.71
C LYS A 123 15.83 12.28 26.21
N PHE A 124 15.25 11.34 25.48
CA PHE A 124 14.94 11.50 24.08
C PHE A 124 13.43 11.38 23.85
N VAL A 125 12.85 12.40 23.24
CA VAL A 125 11.45 12.42 22.81
C VAL A 125 11.40 12.60 21.32
N ALA A 126 10.73 11.70 20.60
CA ALA A 126 10.36 11.89 19.20
C ALA A 126 8.84 11.87 19.08
N SER A 127 8.27 12.84 18.35
CA SER A 127 6.82 12.97 18.23
C SER A 127 6.40 13.40 16.82
N THR A 128 5.31 12.82 16.33
CA THR A 128 4.64 13.26 15.10
C THR A 128 3.41 14.13 15.38
N THR A 129 3.13 14.45 16.64
CA THR A 129 2.09 15.43 16.97
C THR A 129 2.64 16.85 16.76
N PRO A 130 2.04 17.64 15.86
CA PRO A 130 2.36 19.06 15.71
C PRO A 130 2.11 19.81 17.03
N LEU A 131 2.92 20.83 17.31
CA LEU A 131 2.77 21.63 18.52
C LEU A 131 2.10 22.97 18.19
N SER A 132 1.20 23.40 19.08
CA SER A 132 0.73 24.79 19.09
C SER A 132 1.64 25.70 19.93
N ASP A 133 1.47 27.01 19.78
CA ASP A 133 2.09 28.03 20.64
C ASP A 133 1.88 27.74 22.15
N ASP A 134 0.68 27.31 22.54
CA ASP A 134 0.37 26.94 23.93
C ASP A 134 1.13 25.69 24.39
N ASN A 135 1.33 24.71 23.49
CA ASN A 135 2.15 23.54 23.81
C ASN A 135 3.61 23.94 24.02
N VAL A 136 4.15 24.86 23.22
CA VAL A 136 5.51 25.37 23.39
C VAL A 136 5.66 26.14 24.71
N LYS A 137 4.68 26.97 25.07
CA LYS A 137 4.64 27.62 26.40
C LYS A 137 4.63 26.60 27.54
N THR A 138 3.80 25.56 27.42
CA THR A 138 3.77 24.45 28.38
C THR A 138 5.12 23.73 28.49
N PHE A 139 5.85 23.57 27.38
CA PHE A 139 7.22 23.04 27.39
C PHE A 139 8.18 23.96 28.15
N LEU A 140 8.11 25.28 27.94
CA LEU A 140 8.95 26.24 28.65
C LEU A 140 8.71 26.24 30.17
N GLU A 141 7.48 25.95 30.61
CA GLU A 141 7.13 25.79 32.02
C GLU A 141 7.60 24.45 32.62
N LYS A 142 7.37 23.34 31.90
CA LYS A 142 7.61 21.97 32.42
C LYS A 142 9.02 21.43 32.16
N GLY A 143 9.72 21.95 31.17
CA GLY A 143 11.03 21.47 30.72
C GLY A 143 11.04 19.95 30.48
N ALA A 144 11.88 19.23 31.22
CA ALA A 144 12.04 17.78 31.11
C ALA A 144 10.73 16.99 31.33
N GLY A 145 9.77 17.53 32.09
CA GLY A 145 8.48 16.90 32.36
C GLY A 145 7.46 17.02 31.21
N PHE A 146 7.78 17.75 30.14
CA PHE A 146 6.93 17.88 28.97
C PHE A 146 6.87 16.56 28.18
N SER A 147 5.72 16.34 27.53
CA SER A 147 5.51 15.32 26.50
C SER A 147 4.40 15.80 25.57
N PRO A 148 4.57 15.76 24.24
CA PRO A 148 3.46 15.98 23.31
C PRO A 148 2.31 15.01 23.58
N ALA A 149 1.07 15.47 23.38
CA ALA A 149 -0.09 14.58 23.43
C ALA A 149 -0.12 13.70 22.18
N PHE A 150 -0.63 12.46 22.26
CA PHE A 150 -0.78 11.63 21.07
C PHE A 150 -2.01 12.07 20.26
N ASP A 151 -1.83 12.37 18.98
CA ASP A 151 -2.92 12.63 18.03
C ASP A 151 -3.14 11.40 17.13
N VAL A 152 -4.25 10.69 17.37
CA VAL A 152 -4.62 9.47 16.64
C VAL A 152 -4.86 9.68 15.14
N SER A 153 -5.10 10.93 14.71
CA SER A 153 -5.40 11.27 13.33
C SER A 153 -4.15 11.48 12.46
N LYS A 154 -2.98 11.66 13.08
CA LYS A 154 -1.72 11.86 12.37
C LYS A 154 -1.21 10.55 11.78
N GLN A 155 -0.56 10.64 10.63
CA GLN A 155 -0.09 9.49 9.85
C GLN A 155 1.43 9.27 9.92
N GLY A 156 2.19 10.24 10.47
CA GLY A 156 3.64 10.14 10.62
C GLY A 156 4.05 8.95 11.48
N ASN A 157 5.07 8.21 11.05
CA ASN A 157 5.58 7.05 11.79
C ASN A 157 6.92 7.37 12.46
N ILE A 158 7.22 6.69 13.56
CA ILE A 158 8.54 6.68 14.20
C ILE A 158 9.12 5.29 14.06
N ILE A 159 10.27 5.19 13.40
CA ILE A 159 10.96 3.93 13.16
C ILE A 159 12.39 4.06 13.68
N ASN A 160 12.78 3.17 14.59
CA ASN A 160 14.17 3.01 15.02
C ASN A 160 14.75 1.73 14.43
N LEU A 161 15.79 1.87 13.61
CA LEU A 161 16.64 0.79 13.10
C LEU A 161 18.08 0.88 13.66
N GLY A 162 18.40 1.95 14.37
CA GLY A 162 19.72 2.26 14.91
C GLY A 162 19.76 2.15 16.43
N LYS A 163 20.47 3.08 17.08
CA LYS A 163 20.71 3.07 18.53
C LYS A 163 20.14 4.31 19.20
N ILE A 164 19.33 4.10 20.25
CA ILE A 164 18.88 5.16 21.15
C ILE A 164 19.40 4.87 22.55
N ASN A 165 20.38 5.66 22.98
CA ASN A 165 20.99 5.61 24.30
C ASN A 165 20.47 6.80 25.11
N ALA A 166 19.43 6.58 25.93
CA ALA A 166 18.90 7.59 26.83
C ALA A 166 18.24 6.98 28.07
N ASP A 167 18.36 7.65 29.22
CA ASP A 167 17.73 7.18 30.46
C ASP A 167 16.20 7.20 30.38
N ASN A 168 15.63 8.12 29.59
CA ASN A 168 14.19 8.25 29.40
C ASN A 168 13.87 8.40 27.91
N ILE A 169 13.06 7.50 27.37
CA ILE A 169 12.72 7.47 25.94
C ILE A 169 11.21 7.61 25.78
N VAL A 170 10.74 8.52 24.92
CA VAL A 170 9.32 8.66 24.59
C VAL A 170 9.17 8.78 23.07
N LEU A 171 8.48 7.84 22.44
CA LEU A 171 8.23 7.83 21.00
C LEU A 171 6.73 7.89 20.75
N ILE A 172 6.27 8.90 20.00
CA ILE A 172 4.85 9.19 19.75
C ILE A 172 4.58 9.31 18.25
N GLY A 173 3.90 8.34 17.64
CA GLY A 173 3.59 8.38 16.20
C GLY A 173 2.40 7.51 15.82
N ASN A 174 1.93 7.61 14.57
CA ASN A 174 0.90 6.71 14.04
C ASN A 174 1.31 5.24 14.21
N LYS A 175 2.49 4.91 13.69
CA LYS A 175 3.22 3.68 13.99
C LYS A 175 4.48 4.03 14.77
N VAL A 176 4.75 3.30 15.85
CA VAL A 176 6.06 3.28 16.52
C VAL A 176 6.65 1.90 16.34
N GLU A 177 7.79 1.82 15.64
CA GLU A 177 8.48 0.58 15.35
C GLU A 177 9.91 0.60 15.85
N ILE A 178 10.26 -0.38 16.67
CA ILE A 178 11.66 -0.73 16.96
C ILE A 178 11.99 -1.93 16.09
N GLY A 179 12.81 -1.72 15.06
CA GLY A 179 13.11 -2.73 14.05
C GLY A 179 14.13 -3.77 14.51
N VAL A 180 14.27 -4.83 13.71
CA VAL A 180 15.20 -5.93 13.98
C VAL A 180 16.63 -5.41 14.09
N GLY A 181 17.28 -5.68 15.23
CA GLY A 181 18.65 -5.25 15.52
C GLY A 181 18.78 -3.82 16.05
N ALA A 182 17.68 -3.07 16.18
CA ALA A 182 17.70 -1.76 16.81
C ALA A 182 17.91 -1.88 18.33
N GLU A 183 18.56 -0.87 18.91
CA GLU A 183 18.92 -0.84 20.33
C GLU A 183 18.20 0.30 21.07
N LEU A 184 17.68 -0.01 22.26
CA LEU A 184 17.27 0.95 23.28
C LEU A 184 18.07 0.65 24.55
N ALA A 185 18.82 1.63 25.04
CA ALA A 185 19.66 1.47 26.23
C ALA A 185 19.72 2.76 27.05
N GLY A 186 20.27 2.66 28.26
CA GLY A 186 20.60 3.81 29.09
C GLY A 186 21.58 4.74 28.39
N GLN A 187 21.74 5.94 28.92
CA GLN A 187 22.52 6.99 28.26
C GLN A 187 23.98 6.58 27.94
N ASP A 188 24.60 5.77 28.79
CA ASP A 188 25.97 5.27 28.60
C ASP A 188 26.08 4.16 27.54
N GLY A 189 24.95 3.69 26.99
CA GLY A 189 24.86 2.61 26.02
C GLY A 189 25.14 1.21 26.59
N GLN A 190 25.38 1.11 27.90
CA GLN A 190 25.73 -0.14 28.58
C GLN A 190 24.67 -0.57 29.58
N THR A 191 24.11 0.39 30.32
CA THR A 191 23.09 0.18 31.34
C THR A 191 21.68 0.19 30.75
N ASN A 192 20.71 -0.17 31.57
CA ASN A 192 19.30 -0.07 31.19
C ASN A 192 18.84 1.39 31.14
N ALA A 193 17.97 1.71 30.18
CA ALA A 193 17.16 2.91 30.26
C ALA A 193 16.20 2.79 31.45
N LYS A 194 15.99 3.87 32.19
CA LYS A 194 15.06 3.91 33.33
C LYS A 194 13.63 3.78 32.85
N THR A 195 13.29 4.47 31.76
CA THR A 195 11.96 4.40 31.15
C THR A 195 12.01 4.44 29.63
N ALA A 196 11.11 3.68 28.98
CA ALA A 196 10.79 3.88 27.57
C ALA A 196 9.27 3.77 27.38
N HIS A 197 8.65 4.78 26.78
CA HIS A 197 7.22 4.80 26.48
C HIS A 197 6.99 4.93 24.98
N LEU A 198 6.40 3.89 24.39
CA LEU A 198 6.07 3.83 22.97
C LEU A 198 4.56 4.04 22.80
N ILE A 199 4.16 5.04 22.02
CA ILE A 199 2.77 5.49 21.90
C ILE A 199 2.36 5.61 20.43
N GLY A 200 1.32 4.89 20.02
CA GLY A 200 0.79 5.01 18.67
C GLY A 200 -0.53 4.29 18.42
N ASN A 201 -1.04 4.42 17.18
CA ASN A 201 -2.11 3.55 16.70
C ASN A 201 -1.57 2.11 16.62
N TYR A 202 -0.34 1.96 16.12
CA TYR A 202 0.37 0.71 15.98
C TYR A 202 1.71 0.78 16.73
N VAL A 203 2.02 -0.19 17.58
CA VAL A 203 3.30 -0.24 18.30
C VAL A 203 3.94 -1.60 18.13
N TYR A 204 5.05 -1.67 17.39
CA TYR A 204 5.76 -2.91 17.08
C TYR A 204 7.19 -2.86 17.63
N VAL A 205 7.58 -3.87 18.40
CA VAL A 205 8.90 -3.92 19.04
C VAL A 205 9.58 -5.23 18.67
N SER A 206 10.56 -5.18 17.79
CA SER A 206 11.42 -6.32 17.49
C SER A 206 12.54 -6.41 18.51
N VAL A 207 12.60 -7.48 19.29
CA VAL A 207 13.72 -7.71 20.21
C VAL A 207 14.75 -8.59 19.54
N GLY A 208 15.92 -8.02 19.29
CA GLY A 208 17.09 -8.74 18.82
C GLY A 208 17.99 -9.13 19.97
N LYS A 209 19.09 -9.79 19.61
CA LYS A 209 20.25 -9.96 20.48
C LYS A 209 21.45 -9.22 19.89
N ASP A 210 22.24 -8.59 20.75
CA ASP A 210 23.50 -7.97 20.37
C ASP A 210 24.60 -9.03 20.16
N LYS A 211 25.83 -8.58 19.82
CA LYS A 211 26.97 -9.47 19.57
C LYS A 211 27.39 -10.30 20.78
N GLU A 212 27.00 -9.89 21.99
CA GLU A 212 27.26 -10.59 23.25
C GLU A 212 26.07 -11.47 23.66
N ASN A 213 25.11 -11.68 22.75
CA ASN A 213 23.90 -12.47 22.98
C ASN A 213 22.98 -11.87 24.08
N LYS A 214 23.08 -10.56 24.35
CA LYS A 214 22.19 -9.83 25.27
C LYS A 214 21.04 -9.17 24.50
N ASN A 215 19.90 -8.95 25.15
CA ASN A 215 18.76 -8.27 24.53
C ASN A 215 19.14 -6.86 24.05
N THR A 216 18.73 -6.50 22.83
CA THR A 216 18.96 -5.15 22.29
C THR A 216 18.07 -4.08 22.94
N ILE A 217 17.00 -4.51 23.60
CA ILE A 217 16.11 -3.65 24.38
C ILE A 217 16.48 -3.79 25.86
N LYS A 218 17.20 -2.78 26.38
CA LYS A 218 17.75 -2.72 27.74
C LYS A 218 17.00 -1.64 28.52
N ILE A 219 15.92 -2.03 29.18
CA ILE A 219 15.05 -1.13 29.95
C ILE A 219 14.82 -1.76 31.32
N ASP A 220 14.75 -0.93 32.37
CA ASP A 220 14.40 -1.38 33.71
C ASP A 220 13.03 -2.07 33.72
N LYS A 221 12.88 -3.06 34.59
CA LYS A 221 11.73 -3.97 34.64
C LYS A 221 10.36 -3.25 34.65
N ASP A 222 10.26 -2.14 35.36
CA ASP A 222 9.03 -1.35 35.49
C ASP A 222 9.01 -0.10 34.58
N GLY A 223 10.04 0.04 33.74
CA GLY A 223 10.30 1.20 32.90
C GLY A 223 9.72 1.10 31.50
N PHE A 224 9.44 -0.11 31.00
CA PHE A 224 9.00 -0.30 29.62
C PHE A 224 7.48 -0.21 29.48
N LYS A 225 6.99 0.81 28.77
CA LYS A 225 5.56 1.13 28.64
C LYS A 225 5.12 1.19 27.18
N GLY A 226 3.92 0.70 26.92
CA GLY A 226 3.31 0.65 25.58
C GLY A 226 1.87 1.12 25.57
N THR A 227 1.56 2.02 24.63
CA THR A 227 0.21 2.49 24.34
C THR A 227 -0.09 2.28 22.86
N ALA A 228 -0.76 1.17 22.54
CA ALA A 228 -1.22 0.84 21.19
C ALA A 228 -2.74 0.97 21.12
N ILE A 229 -3.26 1.86 20.26
CA ILE A 229 -4.71 2.08 20.15
C ILE A 229 -5.41 1.03 19.28
N VAL A 230 -4.75 0.60 18.21
CA VAL A 230 -5.26 -0.39 17.25
C VAL A 230 -4.58 -1.72 17.44
N GLU A 231 -3.25 -1.77 17.49
CA GLU A 231 -2.51 -3.03 17.52
C GLU A 231 -1.11 -2.90 18.12
N GLY A 232 -0.75 -3.82 19.02
CA GLY A 232 0.56 -3.90 19.64
C GLY A 232 1.21 -5.27 19.40
N PHE A 233 2.47 -5.29 18.98
CA PHE A 233 3.25 -6.53 18.84
C PHE A 233 4.62 -6.43 19.48
N MET A 234 4.98 -7.48 20.22
CA MET A 234 6.36 -7.85 20.49
C MET A 234 6.77 -8.85 19.42
N GLN A 235 7.87 -8.60 18.72
CA GLN A 235 8.21 -9.27 17.48
C GLN A 235 9.60 -9.88 17.48
N ARG A 236 9.78 -10.92 16.66
CA ARG A 236 11.06 -11.54 16.37
C ARG A 236 11.09 -12.05 14.94
N ASP A 237 12.20 -11.84 14.22
CA ASP A 237 12.36 -12.41 12.89
C ASP A 237 12.55 -13.94 12.96
N MET A 238 12.08 -14.65 11.93
CA MET A 238 12.12 -16.12 11.87
C MET A 238 13.54 -16.68 11.95
N THR A 239 14.53 -15.98 11.38
CA THR A 239 15.94 -16.40 11.48
C THR A 239 16.40 -16.40 12.93
N SER A 240 16.23 -15.29 13.64
CA SER A 240 16.59 -15.16 15.05
C SER A 240 15.78 -16.09 15.95
N PHE A 241 14.53 -16.37 15.61
CA PHE A 241 13.67 -17.31 16.32
C PHE A 241 14.17 -18.77 16.16
N ALA A 242 14.45 -19.20 14.93
CA ALA A 242 15.00 -20.53 14.66
C ALA A 242 16.37 -20.74 15.32
N ASN A 243 17.27 -19.75 15.26
CA ASN A 243 18.58 -19.80 15.91
C ASN A 243 18.50 -19.98 17.44
N ASP A 244 17.44 -19.46 18.06
CA ASP A 244 17.14 -19.65 19.49
C ASP A 244 16.31 -20.92 19.75
N LYS A 245 16.44 -21.93 18.89
CA LYS A 245 15.72 -23.22 18.99
C LYS A 245 14.21 -23.02 19.04
N TYR A 246 13.72 -22.06 18.26
CA TYR A 246 12.33 -21.67 18.17
C TYR A 246 11.72 -21.25 19.52
N GLN A 247 12.54 -20.75 20.44
CA GLN A 247 12.05 -20.08 21.63
C GLN A 247 11.87 -18.60 21.35
N PHE A 248 10.75 -18.03 21.78
CA PHE A 248 10.51 -16.61 21.61
C PHE A 248 11.62 -15.83 22.36
N GLY A 249 11.91 -16.24 23.60
CA GLY A 249 12.84 -15.57 24.53
C GLY A 249 12.08 -14.78 25.61
N ASP A 250 12.83 -14.18 26.55
CA ASP A 250 12.28 -13.25 27.54
C ASP A 250 12.41 -11.81 27.02
N PHE A 251 11.26 -11.19 26.74
CA PHE A 251 11.12 -9.82 26.24
C PHE A 251 10.89 -8.82 27.37
N GLY A 252 10.82 -9.31 28.61
CA GLY A 252 10.19 -8.59 29.71
C GLY A 252 8.69 -8.38 29.46
N THR A 253 8.08 -7.58 30.33
CA THR A 253 6.68 -7.18 30.19
C THR A 253 6.62 -5.73 29.77
N ILE A 254 6.01 -5.45 28.62
CA ILE A 254 5.62 -4.08 28.27
C ILE A 254 4.36 -3.71 29.06
N LEU A 255 4.50 -2.75 29.97
CA LEU A 255 3.40 -2.29 30.82
C LEU A 255 2.45 -1.44 29.98
N LYS A 256 1.18 -1.82 29.97
CA LYS A 256 0.15 -1.03 29.29
C LYS A 256 -0.02 0.32 29.98
N SER A 257 -0.16 1.36 29.17
CA SER A 257 -0.50 2.70 29.64
C SER A 257 -1.61 3.27 28.77
N SER A 258 -2.55 4.00 29.37
CA SER A 258 -3.61 4.69 28.63
C SER A 258 -3.14 6.06 28.11
N CYS A 259 -3.75 6.52 27.02
CA CYS A 259 -3.60 7.89 26.55
C CYS A 259 -4.95 8.45 26.13
N ASN A 260 -5.21 9.74 26.40
CA ASN A 260 -6.45 10.42 26.02
C ASN A 260 -7.74 9.66 26.43
N GLY A 261 -7.74 8.99 27.59
CA GLY A 261 -8.88 8.18 28.05
C GLY A 261 -9.11 6.87 27.28
N LYS A 262 -8.23 6.48 26.35
CA LYS A 262 -8.26 5.18 25.68
C LYS A 262 -7.27 4.22 26.33
N GLU A 263 -7.75 3.02 26.63
CA GLU A 263 -6.92 1.92 27.10
C GLU A 263 -6.08 1.34 25.96
N SER A 264 -4.87 0.89 26.30
CA SER A 264 -3.97 0.22 25.36
C SER A 264 -4.44 -1.20 25.05
N GLN A 265 -4.31 -1.61 23.79
CA GLN A 265 -4.51 -2.98 23.37
C GLN A 265 -3.49 -3.93 24.02
N ASN A 266 -3.78 -5.23 23.97
CA ASN A 266 -2.79 -6.25 24.30
C ASN A 266 -1.61 -6.17 23.32
N PHE A 267 -0.40 -6.41 23.84
CA PHE A 267 0.76 -6.67 23.01
C PHE A 267 0.84 -8.17 22.76
N TYR A 268 0.65 -8.58 21.51
CA TYR A 268 0.72 -9.98 21.11
C TYR A 268 2.14 -10.36 20.72
N LYS A 269 2.47 -11.64 20.81
CA LYS A 269 3.74 -12.16 20.29
C LYS A 269 3.59 -12.38 18.79
N ALA A 270 4.56 -11.92 18.02
CA ALA A 270 4.59 -12.21 16.60
C ALA A 270 5.96 -12.64 16.09
N ILE A 271 5.96 -13.59 15.17
CA ILE A 271 7.12 -13.95 14.37
C ILE A 271 6.97 -13.27 13.01
N THR A 272 7.99 -12.57 12.56
CA THR A 272 8.00 -11.95 11.23
C THR A 272 8.79 -12.83 10.25
N ILE A 273 8.26 -12.94 9.03
CA ILE A 273 8.93 -13.53 7.87
C ILE A 273 9.01 -12.44 6.82
N GLY A 274 10.20 -12.19 6.30
CA GLY A 274 10.42 -11.21 5.24
C GLY A 274 11.24 -9.99 5.65
N GLY A 275 11.42 -9.09 4.69
CA GLY A 275 12.34 -7.97 4.79
C GLY A 275 12.83 -7.55 3.40
N TRP A 276 14.01 -6.96 3.35
CA TRP A 276 14.55 -6.32 2.15
C TRP A 276 15.22 -7.28 1.16
N GLU A 277 15.78 -8.36 1.68
CA GLU A 277 16.61 -9.30 0.92
C GLU A 277 15.79 -10.54 0.61
N ASN A 278 15.32 -10.65 -0.64
CA ASN A 278 14.44 -11.74 -1.04
C ASN A 278 15.02 -13.14 -0.75
N ASP A 279 16.32 -13.34 -0.96
CA ASP A 279 16.97 -14.63 -0.67
C ASP A 279 16.89 -14.99 0.82
N LYS A 280 17.05 -14.00 1.73
CA LYS A 280 16.84 -14.20 3.16
C LYS A 280 15.37 -14.51 3.46
N ASN A 281 14.44 -13.80 2.82
CA ASN A 281 13.01 -14.02 3.01
C ASN A 281 12.60 -15.46 2.61
N ILE A 282 13.14 -15.99 1.52
CA ILE A 282 12.95 -17.40 1.12
C ILE A 282 13.47 -18.34 2.21
N GLN A 283 14.67 -18.09 2.76
CA GLN A 283 15.22 -18.93 3.83
C GLN A 283 14.36 -18.88 5.10
N GLU A 284 13.81 -17.73 5.46
CA GLU A 284 12.89 -17.60 6.59
C GLU A 284 11.61 -18.41 6.39
N TRP A 285 11.04 -18.42 5.19
CA TRP A 285 9.91 -19.29 4.86
C TRP A 285 10.27 -20.78 5.00
N ILE A 286 11.47 -21.17 4.56
CA ILE A 286 11.96 -22.55 4.69
C ILE A 286 12.15 -22.92 6.16
N LEU A 287 12.69 -22.02 7.00
CA LEU A 287 12.81 -22.22 8.44
C LEU A 287 11.45 -22.38 9.13
N PHE A 288 10.45 -21.58 8.69
CA PHE A 288 9.08 -21.67 9.17
C PHE A 288 8.43 -23.02 8.86
N SER A 289 8.43 -23.41 7.59
CA SER A 289 7.85 -24.69 7.14
C SER A 289 8.55 -25.89 7.77
N ASN A 290 9.88 -25.90 7.79
CA ASN A 290 10.67 -26.97 8.42
C ASN A 290 10.41 -27.07 9.92
N GLY A 291 10.38 -25.94 10.62
CA GLY A 291 10.12 -25.91 12.05
C GLY A 291 8.76 -26.53 12.38
N TRP A 292 7.75 -26.35 11.51
CA TRP A 292 6.41 -26.90 11.72
C TRP A 292 6.34 -28.40 11.46
N ASN A 293 7.15 -28.87 10.52
CA ASN A 293 7.18 -30.27 10.10
C ASN A 293 8.12 -31.12 10.99
N LYS A 294 9.07 -30.49 11.68
CA LYS A 294 9.97 -31.11 12.67
C LYS A 294 9.43 -30.88 14.08
N ASP A 295 9.80 -31.70 15.06
CA ASP A 295 9.29 -31.58 16.44
C ASP A 295 9.62 -30.27 17.17
N GLU A 296 10.35 -29.37 16.50
CA GLU A 296 10.94 -28.14 17.02
C GLU A 296 9.88 -27.08 17.37
N LEU A 297 8.73 -27.05 16.68
CA LEU A 297 7.62 -26.13 17.00
C LEU A 297 6.51 -26.74 17.87
N ASN A 298 6.60 -28.02 18.24
CA ASN A 298 5.58 -28.69 19.05
C ASN A 298 5.56 -28.17 20.50
N GLY A 299 4.78 -27.13 20.76
CA GLY A 299 4.62 -26.53 22.08
C GLY A 299 4.52 -25.02 22.09
N ILE A 300 5.22 -24.35 21.16
CA ILE A 300 5.37 -22.88 21.18
C ILE A 300 4.08 -22.17 20.71
N PHE A 301 3.27 -22.82 19.87
CA PHE A 301 1.96 -22.33 19.42
C PHE A 301 0.79 -22.93 20.22
N LYS A 302 1.06 -23.56 21.38
CA LYS A 302 0.01 -24.05 22.28
C LYS A 302 -0.54 -22.95 23.20
N ASP A 303 -0.04 -21.72 23.13
CA ASP A 303 -0.51 -20.60 23.94
C ASP A 303 -1.69 -19.82 23.33
N ASP A 304 -2.14 -20.19 22.12
CA ASP A 304 -3.24 -19.55 21.37
C ASP A 304 -3.02 -18.04 21.08
N LEU A 305 -1.81 -17.51 21.29
CA LEU A 305 -1.50 -16.07 21.26
C LEU A 305 -0.44 -15.66 20.23
N THR A 306 0.31 -16.61 19.65
CA THR A 306 1.42 -16.28 18.75
C THR A 306 0.99 -16.17 17.28
N THR A 307 1.26 -15.02 16.67
CA THR A 307 0.97 -14.70 15.27
C THR A 307 2.21 -14.80 14.39
N VAL A 308 2.13 -15.44 13.23
CA VAL A 308 3.16 -15.35 12.18
C VAL A 308 2.73 -14.28 11.19
N ARG A 309 3.61 -13.33 10.88
CA ARG A 309 3.31 -12.18 10.00
C ARG A 309 4.28 -12.16 8.83
N LEU A 310 3.74 -12.10 7.62
CA LEU A 310 4.52 -11.75 6.44
C LEU A 310 4.70 -10.23 6.44
N VAL A 311 5.94 -9.75 6.25
CA VAL A 311 6.25 -8.30 6.23
C VAL A 311 6.81 -7.82 4.89
N SER A 312 6.87 -8.71 3.90
CA SER A 312 7.25 -8.39 2.53
C SER A 312 6.77 -9.44 1.53
N ASP A 313 6.68 -9.05 0.26
CA ASP A 313 6.60 -10.02 -0.84
C ASP A 313 7.81 -10.98 -0.82
N ILE A 314 7.60 -12.21 -1.28
CA ILE A 314 8.66 -13.22 -1.43
C ILE A 314 8.53 -13.85 -2.81
N ASP A 315 9.57 -13.76 -3.63
CA ASP A 315 9.64 -14.40 -4.95
C ASP A 315 10.60 -15.59 -4.92
N PHE A 316 10.05 -16.81 -4.95
CA PHE A 316 10.83 -18.05 -4.91
C PHE A 316 11.49 -18.39 -6.26
N GLY A 317 11.08 -17.74 -7.35
CA GLY A 317 11.62 -17.94 -8.70
C GLY A 317 11.54 -19.38 -9.23
N TYR A 318 10.66 -20.22 -8.66
CA TYR A 318 10.57 -21.67 -8.90
C TYR A 318 11.88 -22.47 -8.70
N LYS A 319 12.87 -21.93 -7.98
CA LYS A 319 14.21 -22.54 -7.92
C LYS A 319 14.29 -23.72 -6.96
N ASN A 320 13.69 -23.59 -5.78
CA ASN A 320 13.75 -24.60 -4.72
C ASN A 320 12.35 -25.01 -4.33
N ALA A 321 12.09 -26.32 -4.29
CA ALA A 321 10.86 -26.84 -3.73
C ALA A 321 10.84 -26.58 -2.22
N VAL A 322 9.73 -26.06 -1.70
CA VAL A 322 9.51 -25.84 -0.27
C VAL A 322 8.45 -26.76 0.27
N ASP A 323 8.64 -27.26 1.48
CA ASP A 323 7.64 -28.11 2.12
C ASP A 323 6.39 -27.30 2.49
N PRO A 324 5.18 -27.89 2.39
CA PRO A 324 3.98 -27.31 2.99
C PRO A 324 4.17 -27.04 4.47
N VAL A 325 3.58 -25.96 4.99
CA VAL A 325 3.49 -25.73 6.43
C VAL A 325 2.48 -26.72 7.01
N GLY A 326 2.91 -27.60 7.91
CA GLY A 326 2.07 -28.66 8.46
C GLY A 326 1.81 -29.80 7.47
N ALA A 327 2.85 -30.18 6.72
CA ALA A 327 2.77 -31.20 5.69
C ALA A 327 2.44 -32.59 6.26
N SER A 328 3.08 -33.01 7.36
CA SER A 328 3.01 -34.40 7.82
C SER A 328 2.59 -34.55 9.28
N LYS A 329 3.46 -34.14 10.20
CA LYS A 329 3.36 -34.51 11.62
C LYS A 329 2.37 -33.67 12.42
N TYR A 330 2.37 -32.37 12.20
CA TYR A 330 1.56 -31.40 12.95
C TYR A 330 0.74 -30.54 12.00
N ALA A 331 -0.52 -30.29 12.35
CA ALA A 331 -1.31 -29.28 11.66
C ALA A 331 -0.84 -27.88 12.05
N PHE A 332 -0.98 -26.91 11.15
CA PHE A 332 -0.90 -25.50 11.50
C PHE A 332 -2.10 -25.10 12.34
N SER A 333 -1.84 -24.64 13.57
CA SER A 333 -2.86 -24.29 14.56
C SER A 333 -2.80 -22.83 15.02
N GLY A 334 -1.92 -22.01 14.42
CA GLY A 334 -1.68 -20.63 14.82
C GLY A 334 -2.49 -19.60 14.02
N ILE A 335 -2.03 -18.34 14.12
CA ILE A 335 -2.51 -17.23 13.29
C ILE A 335 -1.43 -16.90 12.25
N PHE A 336 -1.79 -16.84 10.97
CA PHE A 336 -0.94 -16.37 9.90
C PHE A 336 -1.57 -15.12 9.26
N ASP A 337 -0.92 -13.97 9.46
CA ASP A 337 -1.27 -12.70 8.82
C ASP A 337 -0.33 -12.46 7.64
N GLY A 338 -0.87 -12.56 6.43
CA GLY A 338 -0.11 -12.33 5.20
C GLY A 338 0.19 -10.85 4.92
N GLY A 339 -0.35 -9.89 5.69
CA GLY A 339 -0.08 -8.45 5.52
C GLY A 339 -0.48 -7.87 4.16
N ASN A 340 -1.28 -8.60 3.38
CA ASN A 340 -1.58 -8.37 1.96
C ASN A 340 -0.35 -8.46 1.02
N TYR A 341 0.73 -9.10 1.47
CA TYR A 341 1.90 -9.40 0.65
C TYR A 341 1.67 -10.64 -0.23
N THR A 342 2.57 -10.83 -1.19
CA THR A 342 2.47 -11.86 -2.22
C THR A 342 3.59 -12.89 -2.12
N LEU A 343 3.24 -14.17 -2.11
CA LEU A 343 4.16 -15.27 -2.41
C LEU A 343 4.16 -15.50 -3.92
N LYS A 344 5.31 -15.32 -4.56
CA LYS A 344 5.47 -15.40 -6.01
C LYS A 344 6.26 -16.62 -6.43
N ASN A 345 5.84 -17.25 -7.53
CA ASN A 345 6.57 -18.31 -8.21
C ASN A 345 7.01 -19.46 -7.29
N ILE A 346 6.12 -19.89 -6.40
CA ILE A 346 6.41 -20.90 -5.39
C ILE A 346 6.35 -22.31 -6.00
N LEU A 347 7.34 -23.13 -5.68
CA LEU A 347 7.37 -24.54 -6.02
C LEU A 347 7.13 -25.34 -4.73
N ILE A 348 6.00 -26.02 -4.61
CA ILE A 348 5.66 -26.81 -3.40
C ILE A 348 6.15 -28.25 -3.56
N ASN A 349 6.71 -28.80 -2.50
CA ASN A 349 7.05 -30.22 -2.40
C ASN A 349 5.76 -31.05 -2.21
N ALA A 350 5.35 -31.72 -3.28
CA ALA A 350 4.16 -32.55 -3.32
C ALA A 350 4.55 -34.03 -3.13
N GLN A 351 3.89 -34.72 -2.20
CA GLN A 351 4.10 -36.14 -1.94
C GLN A 351 2.76 -36.87 -1.70
N ASN A 352 2.76 -38.20 -1.82
CA ASN A 352 1.61 -39.06 -1.55
C ASN A 352 1.22 -39.06 -0.05
N THR A 353 -0.08 -38.98 0.25
CA THR A 353 -0.67 -39.05 1.60
C THR A 353 -0.39 -40.33 2.35
N ASP A 354 -0.04 -41.44 1.68
CA ASP A 354 0.38 -42.69 2.34
C ASP A 354 1.61 -42.48 3.25
N LYS A 355 2.36 -41.38 3.04
CA LYS A 355 3.48 -40.94 3.89
C LYS A 355 3.05 -39.98 5.01
N GLY A 356 1.75 -39.83 5.24
CA GLY A 356 1.15 -38.82 6.11
C GLY A 356 1.17 -37.39 5.53
N TRP A 357 1.55 -37.21 4.26
CA TRP A 357 1.77 -35.90 3.65
C TRP A 357 0.49 -35.22 3.18
N ASN A 358 0.39 -33.91 3.37
CA ASN A 358 -0.72 -33.06 2.93
C ASN A 358 -0.15 -31.95 2.05
N THR A 359 -0.60 -31.92 0.79
CA THR A 359 -0.04 -30.99 -0.21
C THR A 359 -0.85 -29.70 -0.30
N GLY A 360 -0.12 -28.57 -0.25
CA GLY A 360 -0.58 -27.19 -0.40
C GLY A 360 0.51 -26.22 0.07
N ILE A 361 0.30 -24.90 0.03
CA ILE A 361 1.16 -23.96 0.77
C ILE A 361 1.11 -24.30 2.27
N PHE A 362 -0.09 -24.61 2.75
CA PHE A 362 -0.36 -25.22 4.04
C PHE A 362 -0.82 -26.66 3.81
N GLY A 363 -0.24 -27.61 4.51
CA GLY A 363 -0.63 -29.02 4.43
C GLY A 363 -1.93 -29.26 5.18
N LYS A 364 -1.85 -29.49 6.49
CA LYS A 364 -3.01 -29.59 7.38
C LYS A 364 -3.12 -28.32 8.23
N VAL A 365 -4.31 -27.74 8.29
CA VAL A 365 -4.63 -26.59 9.15
C VAL A 365 -5.73 -27.01 10.13
N GLU A 366 -5.47 -26.90 11.43
CA GLU A 366 -6.38 -27.39 12.46
C GLU A 366 -6.34 -26.52 13.72
N GLY A 367 -7.46 -25.89 14.04
CA GLY A 367 -7.67 -25.25 15.33
C GLY A 367 -7.95 -26.27 16.44
N LYS A 368 -7.71 -25.89 17.70
CA LYS A 368 -7.91 -26.79 18.86
C LYS A 368 -9.39 -27.11 19.11
N ASP A 369 -10.23 -26.10 18.97
CA ASP A 369 -11.68 -26.17 19.19
C ASP A 369 -12.39 -25.00 18.46
N GLY A 370 -13.71 -24.87 18.63
CA GLY A 370 -14.51 -23.83 17.97
C GLY A 370 -14.20 -22.39 18.40
N ASN A 371 -13.61 -22.18 19.58
CA ASN A 371 -13.20 -20.86 20.09
C ASN A 371 -11.74 -20.53 19.72
N ASN A 372 -10.91 -21.57 19.57
CA ASN A 372 -9.48 -21.48 19.27
C ASN A 372 -9.18 -21.99 17.85
N LYS A 373 -9.80 -21.34 16.87
CA LYS A 373 -9.59 -21.66 15.46
C LYS A 373 -8.22 -21.23 14.97
N ALA A 374 -7.62 -22.05 14.10
CA ALA A 374 -6.48 -21.61 13.29
C ALA A 374 -6.95 -20.52 12.32
N LYS A 375 -6.12 -19.51 12.05
CA LYS A 375 -6.50 -18.38 11.18
C LYS A 375 -5.42 -18.12 10.16
N ILE A 376 -5.80 -17.98 8.89
CA ILE A 376 -4.90 -17.55 7.81
C ILE A 376 -5.61 -16.48 7.01
N TYR A 377 -5.01 -15.29 6.90
CA TYR A 377 -5.67 -14.18 6.22
C TYR A 377 -4.71 -13.22 5.54
N ASN A 378 -5.26 -12.36 4.67
CA ASN A 378 -4.56 -11.27 3.99
C ASN A 378 -3.34 -11.74 3.18
N LEU A 379 -3.48 -12.76 2.33
CA LEU A 379 -2.36 -13.33 1.58
C LEU A 379 -2.63 -13.44 0.08
N ASN A 380 -1.68 -12.99 -0.72
CA ASN A 380 -1.70 -13.16 -2.17
C ASN A 380 -0.71 -14.25 -2.61
N VAL A 381 -1.06 -15.00 -3.64
CA VAL A 381 -0.21 -16.00 -4.29
C VAL A 381 -0.24 -15.76 -5.79
N ASP A 382 0.91 -15.54 -6.41
CA ASP A 382 1.03 -15.32 -7.85
C ASP A 382 2.07 -16.28 -8.44
N GLY A 383 1.59 -17.36 -9.05
CA GLY A 383 2.44 -18.43 -9.57
C GLY A 383 2.74 -19.51 -8.52
N LEU A 384 2.15 -20.68 -8.71
CA LEU A 384 2.40 -21.88 -7.90
C LEU A 384 2.48 -23.12 -8.79
N LYS A 385 3.40 -24.03 -8.47
CA LYS A 385 3.54 -25.35 -9.10
C LYS A 385 3.88 -26.42 -8.06
N PHE A 386 3.62 -27.68 -8.40
CA PHE A 386 4.09 -28.84 -7.65
C PHE A 386 5.37 -29.40 -8.27
N SER A 387 6.36 -29.74 -7.44
CA SER A 387 7.61 -30.40 -7.86
C SER A 387 7.53 -31.92 -7.92
N GLY A 388 6.59 -32.51 -7.18
CA GLY A 388 6.40 -33.96 -7.06
C GLY A 388 4.96 -34.39 -7.36
N LYS A 389 4.62 -35.62 -6.99
CA LYS A 389 3.27 -36.18 -7.15
C LYS A 389 2.54 -36.21 -5.81
N THR A 390 1.28 -35.83 -5.82
CA THR A 390 0.38 -35.96 -4.67
C THR A 390 -0.90 -36.66 -5.11
N ASN A 391 -1.54 -37.40 -4.21
CA ASN A 391 -2.83 -38.05 -4.45
C ASN A 391 -4.00 -37.26 -3.86
N SER A 392 -3.73 -36.39 -2.87
CA SER A 392 -4.73 -35.48 -2.33
C SER A 392 -4.15 -34.11 -1.96
N GLY A 393 -4.98 -33.06 -1.97
CA GLY A 393 -4.61 -31.73 -1.46
C GLY A 393 -5.26 -30.57 -2.21
N GLY A 394 -4.68 -29.38 -2.07
CA GLY A 394 -5.09 -28.19 -2.82
C GLY A 394 -3.91 -27.26 -3.09
N ALA A 395 -4.08 -26.21 -3.90
CA ALA A 395 -2.98 -25.26 -4.09
C ALA A 395 -2.64 -24.53 -2.78
N PHE A 396 -3.67 -24.15 -2.01
CA PHE A 396 -3.49 -23.41 -0.77
C PHE A 396 -3.43 -24.32 0.45
N VAL A 397 -4.44 -25.20 0.63
CA VAL A 397 -4.59 -26.05 1.83
C VAL A 397 -4.83 -27.51 1.44
N GLY A 398 -4.10 -28.43 2.05
CA GLY A 398 -4.36 -29.87 1.89
C GLY A 398 -5.65 -30.31 2.62
N GLN A 399 -5.73 -30.03 3.92
CA GLN A 399 -6.91 -30.30 4.75
C GLN A 399 -7.13 -29.18 5.77
N SER A 400 -8.39 -28.84 6.07
CA SER A 400 -8.74 -27.90 7.13
C SER A 400 -9.73 -28.49 8.14
N SER A 401 -9.66 -28.07 9.40
CA SER A 401 -10.64 -28.34 10.46
C SER A 401 -10.62 -27.21 11.48
N ASN A 402 -11.77 -26.71 11.95
CA ASN A 402 -11.83 -25.58 12.89
C ASN A 402 -10.89 -24.41 12.50
N ALA A 403 -10.95 -23.96 11.25
CA ALA A 403 -10.01 -22.98 10.71
C ALA A 403 -10.72 -21.89 9.90
N ASP A 404 -10.26 -20.64 10.03
CA ASP A 404 -10.80 -19.50 9.27
C ASP A 404 -9.78 -19.01 8.23
N PHE A 405 -10.26 -18.86 6.98
CA PHE A 405 -9.49 -18.37 5.84
C PHE A 405 -10.17 -17.12 5.29
N SER A 406 -9.49 -15.98 5.29
CA SER A 406 -10.10 -14.72 4.81
C SER A 406 -9.16 -13.82 3.98
N ASN A 407 -9.71 -13.19 2.93
CA ASN A 407 -8.98 -12.24 2.09
C ASN A 407 -7.71 -12.87 1.48
N ILE A 408 -7.91 -13.94 0.70
CA ILE A 408 -6.83 -14.72 0.08
C ILE A 408 -7.04 -14.80 -1.43
N HIS A 409 -6.02 -14.49 -2.21
CA HIS A 409 -6.13 -14.40 -3.66
C HIS A 409 -5.03 -15.21 -4.35
N LEU A 410 -5.42 -16.21 -5.14
CA LEU A 410 -4.53 -17.08 -5.90
C LEU A 410 -4.64 -16.74 -7.38
N LYS A 411 -3.50 -16.45 -8.00
CA LYS A 411 -3.40 -16.07 -9.41
C LYS A 411 -2.32 -16.86 -10.15
N ASN A 412 -2.56 -17.12 -11.43
CA ASN A 412 -1.57 -17.70 -12.35
C ASN A 412 -1.04 -19.07 -11.88
N ILE A 413 -1.94 -19.93 -11.43
CA ILE A 413 -1.58 -21.25 -10.91
C ILE A 413 -1.43 -22.23 -12.07
N GLY A 414 -0.33 -22.99 -12.06
CA GLY A 414 -0.06 -24.03 -13.06
C GLY A 414 -1.03 -25.22 -12.94
N ASP A 415 -0.68 -26.32 -13.59
CA ASP A 415 -1.47 -27.54 -13.47
C ASP A 415 -1.42 -28.10 -12.04
N LEU A 416 -2.58 -28.37 -11.46
CA LEU A 416 -2.75 -29.11 -10.22
C LEU A 416 -3.14 -30.55 -10.59
N ILE A 417 -2.14 -31.42 -10.69
CA ILE A 417 -2.33 -32.83 -11.08
C ILE A 417 -2.17 -33.72 -9.84
N PHE A 418 -3.28 -34.33 -9.45
CA PHE A 418 -3.36 -35.36 -8.42
C PHE A 418 -3.33 -36.76 -9.05
N PHE A 419 -2.83 -37.74 -8.31
CA PHE A 419 -2.67 -39.10 -8.82
C PHE A 419 -3.29 -40.14 -7.90
N ASP A 420 -4.03 -41.08 -8.48
CA ASP A 420 -4.39 -42.30 -7.77
C ASP A 420 -3.19 -43.28 -7.82
N PRO A 421 -2.62 -43.66 -6.65
CA PRO A 421 -1.35 -44.41 -6.58
C PRO A 421 -1.47 -45.88 -7.02
N ASN A 422 -2.66 -46.38 -7.35
CA ASN A 422 -2.90 -47.78 -7.74
C ASN A 422 -2.35 -48.78 -6.71
N SER A 423 -2.55 -48.51 -5.41
CA SER A 423 -2.12 -49.39 -4.35
C SER A 423 -3.14 -50.53 -4.19
N LYS A 424 -2.67 -51.78 -4.25
CA LYS A 424 -3.52 -53.00 -4.24
C LYS A 424 -4.18 -53.32 -2.88
N ASN A 425 -4.22 -52.37 -1.96
CA ASN A 425 -4.71 -52.63 -0.61
C ASN A 425 -6.23 -52.60 -0.58
N GLU A 426 -6.84 -53.70 -0.13
CA GLU A 426 -8.30 -53.96 -0.12
C GLU A 426 -9.13 -53.05 0.82
N THR A 427 -8.56 -51.97 1.34
CA THR A 427 -9.23 -51.06 2.28
C THR A 427 -9.87 -49.88 1.55
N SER A 428 -11.19 -49.71 1.73
CA SER A 428 -11.93 -48.53 1.27
C SER A 428 -11.30 -47.23 1.77
N GLY A 429 -11.10 -46.25 0.88
CA GLY A 429 -10.59 -44.92 1.19
C GLY A 429 -11.08 -43.88 0.18
N PHE A 430 -10.66 -42.62 0.32
CA PHE A 430 -11.03 -41.58 -0.63
C PHE A 430 -9.88 -40.62 -0.94
N LEU A 431 -9.78 -40.19 -2.19
CA LEU A 431 -8.85 -39.20 -2.72
C LEU A 431 -9.59 -37.90 -2.98
N TYR A 432 -8.92 -36.78 -2.77
CA TYR A 432 -9.55 -35.47 -2.95
C TYR A 432 -8.58 -34.41 -3.47
N GLY A 433 -9.03 -33.62 -4.43
CA GLY A 433 -8.28 -32.50 -4.97
C GLY A 433 -9.14 -31.25 -5.12
N GLY A 434 -8.62 -30.09 -4.74
CA GLY A 434 -9.29 -28.80 -4.93
C GLY A 434 -8.35 -27.72 -5.45
N GLY A 435 -8.88 -26.73 -6.15
CA GLY A 435 -8.08 -25.56 -6.54
C GLY A 435 -7.58 -24.77 -5.34
N PHE A 436 -8.36 -24.67 -4.26
CA PHE A 436 -7.96 -24.03 -3.01
C PHE A 436 -7.67 -25.04 -1.91
N VAL A 437 -8.65 -25.87 -1.56
CA VAL A 437 -8.60 -26.81 -0.44
C VAL A 437 -8.88 -28.24 -0.88
N GLY A 438 -8.11 -29.21 -0.42
CA GLY A 438 -8.41 -30.63 -0.67
C GLY A 438 -9.67 -31.09 0.06
N TYR A 439 -9.61 -31.13 1.40
CA TYR A 439 -10.74 -31.50 2.26
C TYR A 439 -11.03 -30.41 3.30
N ALA A 440 -12.17 -29.75 3.15
CA ALA A 440 -12.73 -28.80 4.12
C ALA A 440 -13.60 -29.53 5.16
N LYS A 441 -13.11 -29.68 6.39
CA LYS A 441 -13.83 -30.34 7.49
C LYS A 441 -14.53 -29.36 8.42
N SER A 442 -15.34 -29.94 9.30
CA SER A 442 -16.19 -29.24 10.25
C SER A 442 -15.52 -28.06 10.95
N GLY A 443 -16.27 -26.96 11.09
CA GLY A 443 -15.83 -25.75 11.76
C GLY A 443 -14.94 -24.84 10.89
N SER A 444 -14.63 -25.23 9.66
CA SER A 444 -13.85 -24.39 8.73
C SER A 444 -14.72 -23.31 8.06
N SER A 445 -14.16 -22.12 7.86
CA SER A 445 -14.78 -21.02 7.11
C SER A 445 -13.85 -20.44 6.05
N PHE A 446 -14.41 -20.14 4.89
CA PHE A 446 -13.71 -19.59 3.73
C PHE A 446 -14.44 -18.32 3.29
N ASN A 447 -13.79 -17.17 3.38
CA ASN A 447 -14.41 -15.88 3.11
C ASN A 447 -13.55 -14.97 2.24
N ARG A 448 -14.14 -14.32 1.23
CA ARG A 448 -13.44 -13.32 0.40
C ARG A 448 -12.18 -13.91 -0.25
N ILE A 449 -12.39 -14.97 -1.02
CA ILE A 449 -11.30 -15.70 -1.68
C ILE A 449 -11.48 -15.62 -3.20
N SER A 450 -10.39 -15.44 -3.94
CA SER A 450 -10.44 -15.53 -5.40
C SER A 450 -9.38 -16.45 -5.98
N LEU A 451 -9.78 -17.21 -7.01
CA LEU A 451 -8.94 -18.07 -7.83
C LEU A 451 -9.04 -17.54 -9.26
N ASP A 452 -7.94 -17.02 -9.80
CA ASP A 452 -7.91 -16.44 -11.14
C ASP A 452 -6.79 -17.07 -11.99
N ASN A 453 -7.13 -17.51 -13.20
CA ASN A 453 -6.20 -18.04 -14.18
C ASN A 453 -5.46 -19.30 -13.69
N PHE A 454 -6.20 -20.40 -13.54
CA PHE A 454 -5.66 -21.73 -13.26
C PHE A 454 -5.62 -22.55 -14.55
N SER A 455 -4.50 -23.24 -14.80
CA SER A 455 -4.32 -24.01 -16.04
C SER A 455 -5.26 -25.21 -16.12
N LYS A 456 -5.11 -26.20 -15.23
CA LYS A 456 -6.02 -27.35 -15.12
C LYS A 456 -5.97 -27.93 -13.71
N ILE A 457 -7.11 -28.45 -13.24
CA ILE A 457 -7.20 -29.24 -12.02
C ILE A 457 -7.61 -30.66 -12.43
N ALA A 458 -6.74 -31.64 -12.17
CA ALA A 458 -6.93 -32.99 -12.67
C ALA A 458 -6.61 -34.05 -11.63
N LEU A 459 -7.31 -35.17 -11.69
CA LEU A 459 -6.94 -36.39 -10.98
C LEU A 459 -6.96 -37.57 -11.95
N GLN A 460 -5.86 -38.33 -12.00
CA GLN A 460 -5.69 -39.46 -12.91
C GLN A 460 -4.97 -40.63 -12.26
N PRO A 461 -5.16 -41.89 -12.71
CA PRO A 461 -4.36 -43.01 -12.21
C PRO A 461 -2.88 -42.84 -12.58
N GLU A 462 -2.00 -43.25 -11.69
CA GLU A 462 -0.56 -43.31 -11.97
C GLU A 462 -0.22 -44.42 -12.98
N GLY A 463 -1.01 -45.49 -13.00
CA GLY A 463 -0.89 -46.60 -13.94
C GLY A 463 -2.06 -46.69 -14.93
N LYS A 464 -2.18 -47.86 -15.57
CA LYS A 464 -3.32 -48.18 -16.45
C LYS A 464 -4.65 -48.27 -15.70
N PHE A 465 -4.59 -48.62 -14.41
CA PHE A 465 -5.73 -48.86 -13.54
C PHE A 465 -5.62 -48.02 -12.27
N SER A 466 -6.77 -47.75 -11.68
CA SER A 466 -7.02 -47.07 -10.42
C SER A 466 -7.00 -48.07 -9.26
N SER A 467 -6.80 -47.56 -8.05
CA SER A 467 -6.92 -48.35 -6.83
C SER A 467 -8.37 -48.81 -6.62
N ALA A 468 -8.55 -50.09 -6.32
CA ALA A 468 -9.87 -50.66 -6.09
C ALA A 468 -10.54 -50.13 -4.80
N TYR A 469 -11.86 -49.98 -4.87
CA TYR A 469 -12.78 -49.44 -3.86
C TYR A 469 -12.47 -48.03 -3.30
N ILE A 470 -11.82 -47.17 -4.08
CA ILE A 470 -11.53 -45.77 -3.70
C ILE A 470 -12.56 -44.79 -4.27
N ASP A 471 -13.03 -43.87 -3.42
CA ASP A 471 -13.80 -42.70 -3.87
C ASP A 471 -12.87 -41.56 -4.29
N ILE A 472 -13.24 -40.81 -5.33
CA ILE A 472 -12.43 -39.71 -5.88
C ILE A 472 -13.28 -38.46 -5.99
N TYR A 473 -12.87 -37.39 -5.32
CA TYR A 473 -13.58 -36.12 -5.29
C TYR A 473 -12.70 -34.98 -5.81
N LEU A 474 -13.14 -34.27 -6.84
CA LEU A 474 -12.37 -33.18 -7.43
C LEU A 474 -13.23 -31.95 -7.64
N GLY A 475 -12.79 -30.79 -7.13
CA GLY A 475 -13.49 -29.53 -7.31
C GLY A 475 -12.60 -28.40 -7.79
N GLY A 476 -13.19 -27.41 -8.46
CA GLY A 476 -12.48 -26.19 -8.82
C GLY A 476 -12.02 -25.37 -7.60
N PHE A 477 -12.73 -25.45 -6.48
CA PHE A 477 -12.34 -24.87 -5.18
C PHE A 477 -11.99 -25.95 -4.15
N ALA A 478 -12.93 -26.87 -3.86
CA ALA A 478 -12.79 -27.90 -2.83
C ALA A 478 -12.96 -29.31 -3.38
N GLY A 479 -12.11 -30.26 -2.99
CA GLY A 479 -12.34 -31.67 -3.31
C GLY A 479 -13.55 -32.23 -2.57
N TYR A 480 -13.50 -32.16 -1.24
CA TYR A 480 -14.56 -32.62 -0.34
C TYR A 480 -14.88 -31.53 0.71
N SER A 481 -16.16 -31.30 1.00
CA SER A 481 -16.61 -30.48 2.12
C SER A 481 -17.53 -31.23 3.08
N GLU A 482 -17.37 -31.02 4.38
CA GLU A 482 -18.30 -31.46 5.42
C GLU A 482 -18.27 -30.47 6.59
N GLY A 483 -19.44 -30.00 7.07
CA GLY A 483 -19.52 -29.06 8.20
C GLY A 483 -18.85 -27.69 7.98
N SER A 484 -18.69 -27.25 6.72
CA SER A 484 -17.88 -26.08 6.34
C SER A 484 -18.70 -24.95 5.74
N ASN A 485 -18.22 -23.71 5.88
CA ASN A 485 -18.85 -22.50 5.36
C ASN A 485 -18.02 -21.84 4.26
N PHE A 486 -18.66 -21.49 3.14
CA PHE A 486 -18.04 -20.83 2.00
C PHE A 486 -18.82 -19.57 1.67
N SER A 487 -18.14 -18.42 1.61
CA SER A 487 -18.78 -17.12 1.43
C SER A 487 -17.93 -16.13 0.64
N ASN A 488 -18.54 -15.36 -0.27
CA ASN A 488 -17.85 -14.31 -1.03
C ASN A 488 -16.62 -14.87 -1.79
N ILE A 489 -16.85 -15.80 -2.73
CA ILE A 489 -15.78 -16.50 -3.45
C ILE A 489 -15.92 -16.31 -4.95
N LEU A 490 -14.81 -16.04 -5.63
CA LEU A 490 -14.73 -15.93 -7.09
C LEU A 490 -13.79 -16.99 -7.66
N LEU A 491 -14.27 -17.79 -8.62
CA LEU A 491 -13.46 -18.61 -9.51
C LEU A 491 -13.57 -18.04 -10.92
N ASN A 492 -12.44 -17.69 -11.52
CA ASN A 492 -12.39 -17.10 -12.84
C ASN A 492 -11.28 -17.73 -13.68
N ASN A 493 -11.59 -18.10 -14.92
CA ASN A 493 -10.62 -18.67 -15.87
C ASN A 493 -9.91 -19.92 -15.31
N ILE A 494 -10.68 -20.98 -15.03
CA ILE A 494 -10.15 -22.29 -14.62
C ILE A 494 -10.20 -23.20 -15.85
N GLY A 495 -9.07 -23.63 -16.40
CA GLY A 495 -9.07 -24.34 -17.70
C GLY A 495 -9.74 -25.72 -17.70
N GLY A 496 -10.06 -26.29 -16.55
CA GLY A 496 -10.95 -27.44 -16.42
C GLY A 496 -10.77 -28.21 -15.11
N VAL A 497 -11.78 -29.01 -14.74
CA VAL A 497 -11.78 -29.90 -13.58
C VAL A 497 -12.05 -31.32 -14.09
N THR A 498 -11.05 -32.20 -14.06
CA THR A 498 -11.14 -33.51 -14.75
C THR A 498 -10.67 -34.67 -13.89
N ILE A 499 -11.56 -35.63 -13.65
CA ILE A 499 -11.22 -36.95 -13.12
C ILE A 499 -11.16 -37.94 -14.28
N LEU A 500 -10.05 -38.65 -14.39
CA LEU A 500 -9.92 -39.89 -15.15
C LEU A 500 -9.77 -41.02 -14.13
N GLY A 501 -10.69 -41.99 -14.13
CA GLY A 501 -10.64 -43.14 -13.23
C GLY A 501 -10.88 -44.46 -13.98
N SER A 502 -10.22 -45.54 -13.58
CA SER A 502 -10.40 -46.85 -14.20
C SER A 502 -10.23 -47.96 -13.18
N GLU A 503 -11.29 -48.66 -12.79
CA GLU A 503 -11.32 -49.76 -11.81
C GLU A 503 -11.36 -49.34 -10.34
N THR A 504 -11.88 -48.13 -10.06
CA THR A 504 -11.92 -47.65 -8.67
C THR A 504 -12.88 -48.43 -7.79
N GLY A 505 -13.91 -49.12 -8.29
CA GLY A 505 -14.97 -49.76 -7.47
C GLY A 505 -15.80 -48.82 -6.58
N GLY A 506 -15.35 -47.59 -6.36
CA GLY A 506 -15.99 -46.51 -5.62
C GLY A 506 -16.61 -45.45 -6.53
N ASN A 507 -16.74 -44.25 -6.00
CA ASN A 507 -17.44 -43.12 -6.61
C ASN A 507 -16.45 -42.12 -7.22
N ILE A 508 -16.83 -41.47 -8.31
CA ILE A 508 -16.06 -40.34 -8.88
C ILE A 508 -16.98 -39.12 -9.00
N PHE A 509 -16.64 -38.02 -8.33
CA PHE A 509 -17.44 -36.79 -8.35
C PHE A 509 -16.58 -35.57 -8.70
N ALA A 510 -16.92 -34.90 -9.80
CA ALA A 510 -16.27 -33.69 -10.28
C ALA A 510 -17.23 -32.49 -10.23
N GLY A 511 -16.84 -31.40 -9.58
CA GLY A 511 -17.63 -30.17 -9.52
C GLY A 511 -16.84 -28.94 -9.97
N GLY A 512 -17.49 -28.00 -10.65
CA GLY A 512 -16.84 -26.72 -10.96
C GLY A 512 -16.43 -25.95 -9.70
N PHE A 513 -17.13 -26.14 -8.57
CA PHE A 513 -16.74 -25.62 -7.26
C PHE A 513 -16.30 -26.74 -6.30
N VAL A 514 -17.16 -27.71 -6.01
CA VAL A 514 -16.90 -28.77 -5.02
C VAL A 514 -17.10 -30.17 -5.61
N GLY A 515 -16.15 -31.08 -5.43
CA GLY A 515 -16.30 -32.46 -5.91
C GLY A 515 -17.49 -33.16 -5.24
N TYR A 516 -17.43 -33.26 -3.92
CA TYR A 516 -18.50 -33.82 -3.08
C TYR A 516 -18.84 -32.88 -1.92
N ALA A 517 -20.11 -32.49 -1.78
CA ALA A 517 -20.59 -31.77 -0.61
C ALA A 517 -21.29 -32.74 0.35
N GLY A 518 -20.60 -33.11 1.42
CA GLY A 518 -21.15 -33.90 2.51
C GLY A 518 -22.13 -33.10 3.38
N ASP A 519 -22.42 -33.62 4.57
CA ASP A 519 -23.43 -33.05 5.45
C ASP A 519 -22.98 -31.70 6.06
N LYS A 520 -23.93 -30.79 6.21
CA LYS A 520 -23.80 -29.46 6.85
C LYS A 520 -22.79 -28.54 6.17
N SER A 521 -22.75 -28.51 4.83
CA SER A 521 -21.96 -27.49 4.11
C SER A 521 -22.86 -26.35 3.62
N TYR A 522 -22.38 -25.11 3.76
CA TYR A 522 -23.13 -23.90 3.46
C TYR A 522 -22.34 -23.04 2.47
N PHE A 523 -22.99 -22.67 1.36
CA PHE A 523 -22.38 -21.95 0.25
C PHE A 523 -23.16 -20.67 -0.03
N SER A 524 -22.50 -19.51 0.03
CA SER A 524 -23.14 -18.22 -0.23
C SER A 524 -22.28 -17.23 -1.00
N GLN A 525 -22.87 -16.41 -1.89
CA GLN A 525 -22.13 -15.36 -2.63
C GLN A 525 -20.94 -15.93 -3.39
N ILE A 526 -21.19 -16.84 -4.33
CA ILE A 526 -20.15 -17.55 -5.07
C ILE A 526 -20.35 -17.35 -6.57
N ASP A 527 -19.30 -16.87 -7.24
CA ASP A 527 -19.30 -16.67 -8.68
C ASP A 527 -18.28 -17.59 -9.36
N LEU A 528 -18.73 -18.33 -10.36
CA LEU A 528 -17.89 -19.15 -11.25
C LEU A 528 -18.02 -18.61 -12.66
N LYS A 529 -16.89 -18.18 -13.23
CA LYS A 529 -16.84 -17.58 -14.56
C LYS A 529 -15.74 -18.20 -15.41
N ASN A 530 -16.06 -18.50 -16.67
CA ASN A 530 -15.11 -19.03 -17.66
C ASN A 530 -14.42 -20.30 -17.12
N ILE A 531 -15.23 -21.29 -16.77
CA ILE A 531 -14.73 -22.59 -16.31
C ILE A 531 -14.68 -23.52 -17.51
N GLY A 532 -13.55 -24.17 -17.73
CA GLY A 532 -13.42 -25.21 -18.76
C GLY A 532 -14.28 -26.43 -18.44
N SER A 533 -14.02 -27.54 -19.11
CA SER A 533 -14.85 -28.74 -18.92
C SER A 533 -14.78 -29.29 -17.49
N VAL A 534 -15.92 -29.68 -16.93
CA VAL A 534 -16.04 -30.41 -15.66
C VAL A 534 -16.37 -31.86 -15.96
N GLN A 535 -15.42 -32.77 -15.74
CA GLN A 535 -15.52 -34.14 -16.22
C GLN A 535 -15.25 -35.16 -15.11
N ALA A 536 -16.15 -36.12 -14.96
CA ALA A 536 -15.97 -37.35 -14.21
C ALA A 536 -16.02 -38.53 -15.19
N ASP A 537 -14.87 -38.94 -15.73
CA ASP A 537 -14.76 -39.96 -16.78
C ASP A 537 -14.21 -41.28 -16.23
N GLY A 538 -15.13 -42.20 -15.95
CA GLY A 538 -14.85 -43.56 -15.53
C GLY A 538 -14.72 -44.52 -16.71
N LYS A 539 -13.58 -45.20 -16.87
CA LYS A 539 -13.31 -46.13 -17.99
C LYS A 539 -13.78 -47.57 -17.76
N THR A 540 -13.66 -48.09 -16.54
CA THR A 540 -14.06 -49.46 -16.18
C THR A 540 -14.33 -49.48 -14.68
N PHE A 541 -15.28 -50.29 -14.21
CA PHE A 541 -15.54 -50.60 -12.80
C PHE A 541 -15.60 -49.38 -11.86
N ILE A 542 -16.58 -48.50 -12.10
CA ILE A 542 -16.93 -47.34 -11.26
C ILE A 542 -18.38 -47.52 -10.76
N LYS A 543 -18.63 -47.21 -9.47
CA LYS A 543 -19.96 -47.36 -8.84
C LYS A 543 -20.90 -46.21 -9.19
N HIS A 544 -20.49 -44.99 -8.89
CA HIS A 544 -21.23 -43.77 -9.23
C HIS A 544 -20.31 -42.75 -9.90
N ALA A 545 -20.82 -42.06 -10.91
CA ALA A 545 -20.12 -40.98 -11.60
C ALA A 545 -21.00 -39.72 -11.62
N GLY A 546 -20.51 -38.62 -11.05
CA GLY A 546 -21.25 -37.36 -10.95
C GLY A 546 -20.43 -36.18 -11.45
N ALA A 547 -21.00 -35.38 -12.34
CA ALA A 547 -20.40 -34.13 -12.80
C ALA A 547 -21.41 -32.99 -12.66
N GLY A 548 -21.02 -31.89 -12.03
CA GLY A 548 -21.88 -30.71 -11.88
C GLY A 548 -21.14 -29.41 -12.10
N GLY A 549 -21.79 -28.42 -12.70
CA GLY A 549 -21.19 -27.09 -12.87
C GLY A 549 -20.81 -26.44 -11.53
N PHE A 550 -21.53 -26.76 -10.45
CA PHE A 550 -21.16 -26.38 -9.08
C PHE A 550 -20.64 -27.58 -8.28
N ALA A 551 -21.46 -28.62 -8.08
CA ALA A 551 -21.09 -29.80 -7.29
C ALA A 551 -21.22 -31.12 -8.04
N GLY A 552 -20.23 -32.00 -7.93
CA GLY A 552 -20.31 -33.33 -8.54
C GLY A 552 -21.40 -34.20 -7.91
N ALA A 553 -21.47 -34.19 -6.58
CA ALA A 553 -22.58 -34.77 -5.81
C ALA A 553 -22.76 -34.07 -4.47
N ILE A 554 -23.96 -34.18 -3.89
CA ILE A 554 -24.25 -33.67 -2.55
C ILE A 554 -25.01 -34.70 -1.71
N ASN A 555 -24.91 -34.57 -0.39
CA ASN A 555 -25.58 -35.46 0.56
C ASN A 555 -25.89 -34.80 1.90
N GLY A 556 -26.93 -35.24 2.59
CA GLY A 556 -27.35 -34.71 3.88
C GLY A 556 -27.91 -33.29 3.79
N THR A 557 -27.51 -32.43 4.73
CA THR A 557 -28.00 -31.06 4.89
C THR A 557 -27.07 -30.07 4.21
N ASN A 558 -27.53 -29.30 3.22
CA ASN A 558 -26.70 -28.28 2.56
C ASN A 558 -27.52 -27.05 2.18
N SER A 559 -26.89 -25.88 2.08
CA SER A 559 -27.53 -24.68 1.54
C SER A 559 -26.68 -23.99 0.48
N PHE A 560 -27.35 -23.45 -0.53
CA PHE A 560 -26.77 -22.77 -1.68
C PHE A 560 -27.52 -21.46 -1.90
N GLU A 561 -26.86 -20.32 -1.67
CA GLU A 561 -27.49 -19.01 -1.78
C GLU A 561 -26.65 -18.03 -2.60
N LYS A 562 -27.25 -17.29 -3.53
CA LYS A 562 -26.56 -16.23 -4.30
C LYS A 562 -25.35 -16.77 -5.05
N ILE A 563 -25.61 -17.61 -6.04
CA ILE A 563 -24.56 -18.30 -6.79
C ILE A 563 -24.76 -18.04 -8.28
N SER A 564 -23.70 -17.64 -8.98
CA SER A 564 -23.70 -17.41 -10.42
C SER A 564 -22.70 -18.32 -11.15
N LEU A 565 -23.16 -19.00 -12.21
CA LEU A 565 -22.34 -19.82 -13.10
C LEU A 565 -22.44 -19.29 -14.52
N ILE A 566 -21.32 -18.80 -15.06
CA ILE A 566 -21.28 -18.06 -16.32
C ILE A 566 -20.17 -18.63 -17.21
N ASN A 567 -20.50 -18.95 -18.46
CA ASN A 567 -19.56 -19.50 -19.45
C ASN A 567 -18.81 -20.75 -18.98
N PHE A 568 -19.36 -21.92 -19.34
CA PHE A 568 -18.78 -23.21 -18.99
C PHE A 568 -18.43 -24.01 -20.24
N GLY A 569 -17.37 -24.80 -20.16
CA GLY A 569 -17.15 -25.93 -21.06
C GLY A 569 -18.08 -27.10 -20.74
N ASP A 570 -17.85 -28.24 -21.39
CA ASP A 570 -18.70 -29.42 -21.20
C ASP A 570 -18.74 -29.92 -19.74
N ILE A 571 -19.92 -30.31 -19.28
CA ILE A 571 -20.14 -31.00 -18.01
C ILE A 571 -20.44 -32.47 -18.35
N ILE A 572 -19.54 -33.37 -17.97
CA ILE A 572 -19.52 -34.75 -18.47
C ILE A 572 -19.41 -35.74 -17.32
N ALA A 573 -20.39 -36.62 -17.18
CA ALA A 573 -20.32 -37.80 -16.35
C ALA A 573 -20.33 -39.05 -17.22
N LYS A 574 -19.28 -39.87 -17.14
CA LYS A 574 -19.16 -41.11 -17.91
C LYS A 574 -18.77 -42.26 -17.00
N ARG A 575 -19.30 -43.42 -17.33
CA ARG A 575 -18.95 -44.69 -16.72
C ARG A 575 -18.70 -45.71 -17.82
N GLY A 576 -17.79 -46.65 -17.56
CA GLY A 576 -17.53 -47.78 -18.46
C GLY A 576 -18.01 -49.10 -17.88
N TYR A 577 -17.47 -50.20 -18.38
CA TYR A 577 -17.93 -51.58 -18.13
C TYR A 577 -17.75 -52.06 -16.68
N VAL A 578 -18.63 -52.92 -16.13
CA VAL A 578 -18.50 -53.56 -14.79
C VAL A 578 -18.50 -55.10 -14.89
N TRP A 579 -17.59 -55.74 -14.14
CA TRP A 579 -17.36 -57.20 -14.20
C TRP A 579 -18.30 -58.02 -13.30
N VAL A 580 -18.43 -57.76 -12.00
CA VAL A 580 -19.38 -58.47 -11.11
C VAL A 580 -19.65 -57.65 -9.85
N VAL A 581 -20.88 -57.21 -9.62
CA VAL A 581 -21.43 -56.83 -8.30
C VAL A 581 -22.95 -56.65 -8.40
N ASN A 582 -23.69 -57.15 -7.41
CA ASN A 582 -25.10 -56.80 -7.19
C ASN A 582 -25.16 -55.33 -6.71
N GLY A 583 -25.84 -54.44 -7.42
CA GLY A 583 -25.91 -53.04 -7.03
C GLY A 583 -26.57 -52.10 -8.04
N ASN A 584 -26.94 -50.90 -7.56
CA ASN A 584 -27.48 -49.81 -8.37
C ASN A 584 -26.34 -48.88 -8.82
N PHE A 585 -26.19 -48.65 -10.13
CA PHE A 585 -25.16 -47.77 -10.68
C PHE A 585 -25.77 -46.48 -11.23
N LYS A 586 -25.17 -45.34 -10.89
CA LYS A 586 -25.75 -44.01 -11.14
C LYS A 586 -24.72 -43.12 -11.85
N VAL A 587 -25.10 -42.58 -12.99
CA VAL A 587 -24.31 -41.59 -13.73
C VAL A 587 -25.13 -40.31 -13.88
N GLY A 588 -24.68 -39.20 -13.31
CA GLY A 588 -25.45 -37.95 -13.30
C GLY A 588 -24.61 -36.76 -13.75
N SER A 589 -25.13 -36.02 -14.73
CA SER A 589 -24.56 -34.74 -15.14
C SER A 589 -25.59 -33.63 -14.95
N GLY A 590 -25.23 -32.56 -14.24
CA GLY A 590 -26.12 -31.42 -14.00
C GLY A 590 -25.46 -30.09 -14.28
N GLY A 591 -26.21 -29.11 -14.79
CA GLY A 591 -25.66 -27.75 -14.95
C GLY A 591 -25.22 -27.15 -13.61
N PHE A 592 -25.87 -27.54 -12.50
CA PHE A 592 -25.50 -27.16 -11.13
C PHE A 592 -24.99 -28.36 -10.31
N ILE A 593 -25.82 -29.39 -10.09
CA ILE A 593 -25.48 -30.58 -9.28
C ILE A 593 -25.48 -31.85 -10.13
N GLY A 594 -24.41 -32.65 -10.09
CA GLY A 594 -24.41 -33.95 -10.78
C GLY A 594 -25.43 -34.93 -10.18
N LEU A 595 -25.27 -35.30 -8.91
CA LEU A 595 -26.14 -36.26 -8.23
C LEU A 595 -26.61 -35.76 -6.85
N LEU A 596 -27.91 -35.89 -6.57
CA LEU A 596 -28.51 -35.60 -5.27
C LEU A 596 -28.64 -36.88 -4.45
N ASN A 597 -28.01 -36.87 -3.27
CA ASN A 597 -28.00 -37.97 -2.30
C ASN A 597 -27.72 -39.35 -2.94
N PRO A 598 -26.59 -39.52 -3.67
CA PRO A 598 -26.32 -40.77 -4.38
C PRO A 598 -26.02 -41.94 -3.45
N LEU A 599 -25.49 -41.67 -2.24
CA LEU A 599 -25.05 -42.69 -1.28
C LEU A 599 -26.19 -43.26 -0.42
N ASP A 600 -27.32 -42.55 -0.31
CA ASP A 600 -28.53 -43.00 0.40
C ASP A 600 -28.32 -43.36 1.90
N ASP A 601 -27.32 -42.76 2.53
CA ASP A 601 -26.98 -42.97 3.95
C ASP A 601 -27.60 -41.89 4.87
N LYS A 602 -27.91 -40.69 4.35
CA LYS A 602 -28.50 -39.57 5.10
C LYS A 602 -29.82 -39.10 4.49
N ILE A 603 -30.64 -38.39 5.28
CA ILE A 603 -31.84 -37.71 4.78
C ILE A 603 -31.41 -36.39 4.13
N LEU A 604 -31.88 -36.15 2.90
CA LEU A 604 -31.59 -34.92 2.16
C LEU A 604 -32.42 -33.74 2.71
N TYR A 605 -31.71 -32.69 3.12
CA TYR A 605 -32.26 -31.38 3.47
C TYR A 605 -31.49 -30.31 2.71
N VAL A 606 -32.06 -29.79 1.63
CA VAL A 606 -31.35 -28.83 0.78
C VAL A 606 -32.18 -27.59 0.48
N ASP A 607 -31.52 -26.44 0.53
CA ASP A 607 -32.10 -25.16 0.14
C ASP A 607 -31.24 -24.53 -0.97
N PHE A 608 -31.85 -24.27 -2.11
CA PHE A 608 -31.28 -23.53 -3.23
C PHE A 608 -32.01 -22.19 -3.35
N LYS A 609 -31.27 -21.08 -3.34
CA LYS A 609 -31.84 -19.74 -3.37
C LYS A 609 -31.01 -18.79 -4.22
N ASN A 610 -31.65 -18.04 -5.12
CA ASN A 610 -31.00 -16.99 -5.93
C ASN A 610 -29.80 -17.55 -6.72
N ILE A 611 -30.09 -18.46 -7.65
CA ILE A 611 -29.07 -19.14 -8.44
C ILE A 611 -29.26 -18.77 -9.91
N LEU A 612 -28.18 -18.32 -10.55
CA LEU A 612 -28.10 -18.06 -11.98
C LEU A 612 -27.17 -19.06 -12.65
N LEU A 613 -27.68 -19.74 -13.67
CA LEU A 613 -26.85 -20.40 -14.68
C LEU A 613 -27.08 -19.66 -16.00
N ASN A 614 -26.03 -19.11 -16.58
CA ASN A 614 -26.06 -18.54 -17.91
C ASN A 614 -25.00 -19.21 -18.80
N PHE A 615 -25.44 -20.15 -19.62
CA PHE A 615 -24.61 -20.89 -20.57
C PHE A 615 -25.00 -20.50 -22.00
N ASP A 616 -24.44 -19.40 -22.48
CA ASP A 616 -24.68 -18.90 -23.84
C ASP A 616 -23.74 -19.55 -24.89
N GLN A 617 -22.68 -20.23 -24.45
CA GLN A 617 -21.68 -20.85 -25.32
C GLN A 617 -22.00 -22.31 -25.64
N LYS A 618 -21.43 -22.81 -26.74
CA LYS A 618 -21.50 -24.22 -27.12
C LYS A 618 -20.93 -25.11 -26.03
N MET A 619 -21.79 -25.97 -25.46
CA MET A 619 -21.38 -26.95 -24.45
C MET A 619 -22.37 -28.13 -24.36
N GLN A 620 -21.96 -29.21 -23.72
CA GLN A 620 -22.80 -30.35 -23.41
C GLN A 620 -22.93 -30.58 -21.91
N ILE A 621 -24.15 -30.85 -21.45
CA ILE A 621 -24.42 -31.49 -20.16
C ILE A 621 -24.74 -32.95 -20.47
N TYR A 622 -23.76 -33.84 -20.28
CA TYR A 622 -23.78 -35.17 -20.86
C TYR A 622 -23.50 -36.26 -19.84
N ALA A 623 -24.41 -37.25 -19.78
CA ALA A 623 -24.27 -38.44 -18.95
C ALA A 623 -24.31 -39.71 -19.80
N LYS A 624 -23.29 -40.57 -19.66
CA LYS A 624 -23.21 -41.87 -20.35
C LYS A 624 -23.15 -43.04 -19.36
N ALA A 625 -24.11 -43.96 -19.47
CA ALA A 625 -24.07 -45.25 -18.79
C ALA A 625 -22.93 -46.15 -19.32
N GLY A 626 -22.59 -47.21 -18.59
CA GLY A 626 -21.54 -48.14 -19.03
C GLY A 626 -21.95 -48.97 -20.23
N ASP A 627 -20.97 -49.61 -20.88
CA ASP A 627 -21.19 -50.43 -22.08
C ASP A 627 -21.83 -51.82 -21.77
N GLY A 628 -22.22 -52.08 -20.51
CA GLY A 628 -22.84 -53.33 -20.04
C GLY A 628 -22.39 -53.78 -18.65
N ALA A 629 -23.20 -54.65 -18.02
CA ALA A 629 -22.79 -55.52 -16.93
C ALA A 629 -22.86 -56.98 -17.43
N SER A 630 -21.74 -57.71 -17.48
CA SER A 630 -21.78 -59.15 -17.80
C SER A 630 -22.11 -59.91 -16.53
N SER A 631 -23.24 -60.61 -16.51
CA SER A 631 -23.48 -61.59 -15.46
C SER A 631 -23.05 -62.98 -15.94
N TYR A 632 -22.15 -63.64 -15.19
CA TYR A 632 -21.97 -65.09 -15.26
C TYR A 632 -23.18 -65.83 -14.64
N PHE A 633 -24.08 -65.08 -13.98
CA PHE A 633 -25.28 -65.52 -13.29
C PHE A 633 -26.50 -64.76 -13.83
N PRO A 634 -27.40 -65.40 -14.61
CA PRO A 634 -28.53 -64.73 -15.26
C PRO A 634 -29.55 -64.09 -14.30
N ASP A 635 -29.46 -64.34 -12.98
CA ASP A 635 -30.43 -63.88 -11.96
C ASP A 635 -30.03 -62.59 -11.21
N LEU A 636 -28.95 -61.89 -11.60
CA LEU A 636 -28.54 -60.63 -10.95
C LEU A 636 -29.27 -59.41 -11.55
N ASN A 637 -30.13 -58.77 -10.74
CA ASN A 637 -30.83 -57.51 -11.05
C ASN A 637 -29.85 -56.31 -11.05
N ASN A 638 -29.08 -56.15 -12.13
CA ASN A 638 -28.22 -54.99 -12.30
C ASN A 638 -29.00 -53.87 -13.01
N TRP A 639 -29.22 -52.75 -12.34
CA TRP A 639 -29.81 -51.55 -12.93
C TRP A 639 -28.78 -50.44 -13.06
N GLU A 640 -28.53 -50.06 -14.31
CA GLU A 640 -27.69 -48.92 -14.66
C GLU A 640 -28.54 -47.78 -15.15
N TYR A 641 -28.29 -46.59 -14.61
CA TYR A 641 -29.02 -45.42 -15.02
C TYR A 641 -28.09 -44.21 -15.26
N ASN A 642 -28.44 -43.43 -16.27
CA ASN A 642 -27.74 -42.22 -16.66
C ASN A 642 -28.72 -41.06 -16.80
N PHE A 643 -28.33 -39.89 -16.28
CA PHE A 643 -29.22 -38.77 -16.08
C PHE A 643 -28.56 -37.44 -16.41
N SER A 644 -29.24 -36.60 -17.18
CA SER A 644 -28.74 -35.27 -17.54
C SER A 644 -29.80 -34.20 -17.31
N GLY A 645 -29.51 -33.19 -16.50
CA GLY A 645 -30.44 -32.09 -16.24
C GLY A 645 -29.79 -30.72 -16.31
N GLY A 646 -30.52 -29.70 -16.75
CA GLY A 646 -30.00 -28.34 -16.80
C GLY A 646 -29.67 -27.75 -15.42
N PHE A 647 -30.35 -28.21 -14.35
CA PHE A 647 -30.00 -27.89 -12.96
C PHE A 647 -29.34 -29.08 -12.25
N PHE A 648 -30.01 -30.23 -12.15
CA PHE A 648 -29.42 -31.42 -11.53
C PHE A 648 -29.57 -32.69 -12.36
N GLY A 649 -28.57 -33.57 -12.31
CA GLY A 649 -28.59 -34.84 -13.04
C GLY A 649 -29.70 -35.75 -12.54
N GLY A 650 -29.67 -36.18 -11.28
CA GLY A 650 -30.85 -36.82 -10.71
C GLY A 650 -30.84 -37.08 -9.20
N LEU A 651 -32.02 -37.48 -8.72
CA LEU A 651 -32.38 -37.77 -7.33
C LEU A 651 -33.01 -39.16 -7.24
N PHE A 652 -32.39 -40.07 -6.47
CA PHE A 652 -32.71 -41.52 -6.53
C PHE A 652 -33.20 -42.13 -5.24
N THR A 653 -33.16 -41.37 -4.15
CA THR A 653 -33.59 -41.84 -2.85
C THR A 653 -34.90 -41.19 -2.44
N SER A 654 -35.77 -41.98 -1.82
CA SER A 654 -36.97 -41.48 -1.16
C SER A 654 -36.68 -40.81 0.18
N LYS A 655 -35.43 -40.89 0.69
CA LYS A 655 -34.95 -40.22 1.91
C LYS A 655 -34.70 -38.73 1.66
N VAL A 656 -35.77 -38.02 1.36
CA VAL A 656 -35.79 -36.56 1.25
C VAL A 656 -36.73 -36.02 2.32
N GLY A 657 -36.17 -35.21 3.21
CA GLY A 657 -36.95 -34.51 4.23
C GLY A 657 -37.43 -33.16 3.72
N ARG A 658 -36.57 -32.42 3.00
CA ARG A 658 -36.90 -31.14 2.35
C ARG A 658 -35.95 -30.85 1.20
N ALA A 659 -36.47 -30.39 0.07
CA ALA A 659 -35.65 -29.74 -0.96
C ALA A 659 -36.38 -28.51 -1.50
N ASN A 660 -35.82 -27.33 -1.25
CA ASN A 660 -36.41 -26.06 -1.69
C ASN A 660 -35.60 -25.47 -2.83
N PHE A 661 -36.30 -24.98 -3.85
CA PHE A 661 -35.75 -24.31 -5.02
C PHE A 661 -36.43 -22.96 -5.15
N ASN A 662 -35.73 -21.89 -4.78
CA ASN A 662 -36.27 -20.53 -4.76
C ASN A 662 -35.44 -19.62 -5.67
N ASN A 663 -36.08 -18.88 -6.57
CA ASN A 663 -35.42 -17.93 -7.48
C ASN A 663 -34.27 -18.58 -8.27
N ILE A 664 -34.59 -19.61 -9.04
CA ILE A 664 -33.62 -20.34 -9.87
C ILE A 664 -33.80 -19.91 -11.32
N GLN A 665 -32.78 -19.29 -11.91
CA GLN A 665 -32.81 -18.71 -13.25
C GLN A 665 -31.80 -19.42 -14.13
N LEU A 666 -32.27 -20.12 -15.16
CA LEU A 666 -31.42 -20.87 -16.09
C LEU A 666 -31.57 -20.29 -17.50
N LYS A 667 -30.46 -19.96 -18.15
CA LYS A 667 -30.41 -19.52 -19.53
C LYS A 667 -29.45 -20.40 -20.33
N PHE A 668 -29.94 -20.93 -21.44
CA PHE A 668 -29.19 -21.80 -22.34
C PHE A 668 -29.24 -21.27 -23.78
N GLY A 669 -28.08 -21.08 -24.39
CA GLY A 669 -27.95 -20.74 -25.81
C GLY A 669 -28.24 -21.93 -26.73
N GLN A 670 -28.39 -21.67 -28.03
CA GLN A 670 -28.83 -22.68 -29.01
C GLN A 670 -27.89 -23.88 -29.15
N ASP A 671 -26.61 -23.72 -28.81
CA ASP A 671 -25.58 -24.76 -28.92
C ASP A 671 -25.34 -25.51 -27.59
N VAL A 672 -26.12 -25.21 -26.55
CA VAL A 672 -26.17 -26.04 -25.35
C VAL A 672 -26.93 -27.32 -25.67
N SER A 673 -26.45 -28.46 -25.18
CA SER A 673 -27.19 -29.71 -25.31
C SER A 673 -27.21 -30.49 -24.00
N ILE A 674 -28.36 -31.04 -23.65
CA ILE A 674 -28.53 -31.87 -22.45
C ILE A 674 -28.84 -33.28 -22.92
N ILE A 675 -27.93 -34.23 -22.67
CA ILE A 675 -27.96 -35.53 -23.32
C ILE A 675 -27.64 -36.66 -22.33
N ALA A 676 -28.61 -37.57 -22.18
CA ALA A 676 -28.43 -38.81 -21.46
C ALA A 676 -28.28 -39.96 -22.49
N GLN A 677 -27.09 -40.56 -22.62
CA GLN A 677 -26.85 -41.68 -23.53
C GLN A 677 -27.25 -43.03 -22.92
N LYS A 678 -28.19 -43.70 -23.61
CA LYS A 678 -28.85 -44.96 -23.23
C LYS A 678 -27.89 -46.10 -22.84
N PHE A 679 -28.28 -46.87 -21.81
CA PHE A 679 -27.80 -48.23 -21.56
C PHE A 679 -28.47 -49.25 -22.52
N ARG A 680 -27.85 -50.43 -22.75
CA ARG A 680 -28.47 -51.54 -23.50
C ARG A 680 -29.63 -52.19 -22.71
N SER A 681 -30.71 -51.47 -22.43
CA SER A 681 -31.97 -52.01 -21.90
C SER A 681 -33.09 -51.99 -22.94
N ASN A 682 -34.09 -52.85 -22.73
CA ASN A 682 -35.32 -52.91 -23.53
C ASN A 682 -36.28 -51.72 -23.28
N SER A 683 -35.97 -50.81 -22.33
CA SER A 683 -36.76 -49.60 -22.09
C SER A 683 -36.37 -48.47 -23.06
N ASN A 684 -37.35 -47.71 -23.53
CA ASN A 684 -37.14 -46.57 -24.47
C ASN A 684 -36.90 -45.23 -23.76
N GLU A 685 -36.76 -45.22 -22.44
CA GLU A 685 -36.71 -43.98 -21.64
C GLU A 685 -35.31 -43.36 -21.64
N LYS A 686 -35.24 -42.06 -21.95
CA LYS A 686 -34.03 -41.22 -21.83
C LYS A 686 -34.27 -40.25 -20.68
N TYR A 687 -33.48 -40.36 -19.61
CA TYR A 687 -33.63 -39.49 -18.44
C TYR A 687 -32.86 -38.19 -18.60
N GLN A 688 -33.41 -37.29 -19.41
CA GLN A 688 -32.85 -35.98 -19.64
C GLN A 688 -33.92 -34.90 -19.52
N GLY A 689 -33.63 -33.77 -18.87
CA GLY A 689 -34.61 -32.69 -18.66
C GLY A 689 -34.00 -31.30 -18.62
N LEU A 690 -34.83 -30.29 -18.81
CA LEU A 690 -34.40 -28.88 -18.80
C LEU A 690 -33.98 -28.43 -17.39
N PHE A 691 -34.66 -28.92 -16.37
CA PHE A 691 -34.35 -28.71 -14.96
C PHE A 691 -33.66 -29.94 -14.37
N TYR A 692 -34.25 -31.13 -14.54
CA TYR A 692 -33.73 -32.36 -13.94
C TYR A 692 -33.76 -33.56 -14.88
N GLY A 693 -32.76 -34.44 -14.77
CA GLY A 693 -32.75 -35.69 -15.54
C GLY A 693 -33.73 -36.73 -14.98
N TYR A 694 -33.71 -36.95 -13.66
CA TYR A 694 -34.64 -37.87 -12.97
C TYR A 694 -34.87 -37.50 -11.50
N SER A 695 -36.08 -37.74 -11.00
CA SER A 695 -36.43 -37.63 -9.58
C SER A 695 -37.35 -38.79 -9.18
N VAL A 696 -36.98 -39.53 -8.14
CA VAL A 696 -37.86 -40.54 -7.53
C VAL A 696 -38.97 -39.90 -6.68
N LYS A 697 -38.81 -38.64 -6.27
CA LYS A 697 -39.79 -37.90 -5.47
C LYS A 697 -40.84 -37.24 -6.36
N ASN A 698 -42.10 -37.31 -5.92
CA ASN A 698 -43.21 -36.63 -6.55
C ASN A 698 -43.18 -35.15 -6.18
N TRP A 699 -43.10 -34.27 -7.18
CA TRP A 699 -43.07 -32.82 -6.99
C TRP A 699 -44.35 -32.23 -6.37
N ASN A 700 -45.42 -33.01 -6.24
CA ASN A 700 -46.69 -32.59 -5.64
C ASN A 700 -46.87 -33.04 -4.18
N ASP A 701 -45.91 -33.76 -3.59
CA ASP A 701 -46.03 -34.29 -2.21
C ASP A 701 -45.72 -33.25 -1.11
N GLY A 702 -45.28 -32.05 -1.49
CA GLY A 702 -44.93 -30.95 -0.58
C GLY A 702 -43.54 -31.04 0.04
N ILE A 703 -42.75 -32.07 -0.24
CA ILE A 703 -41.36 -32.26 0.22
C ILE A 703 -40.39 -31.48 -0.68
N MET A 704 -40.59 -31.58 -2.00
CA MET A 704 -39.87 -30.81 -3.01
C MET A 704 -40.69 -29.55 -3.29
N LYS A 705 -40.12 -28.35 -3.08
CA LYS A 705 -40.83 -27.08 -3.26
C LYS A 705 -40.11 -26.19 -4.25
N THR A 706 -40.88 -25.59 -5.15
CA THR A 706 -40.39 -24.61 -6.12
C THR A 706 -41.08 -23.28 -5.91
N ASP A 707 -40.32 -22.20 -6.01
CA ASP A 707 -40.82 -20.84 -6.06
C ASP A 707 -39.93 -20.06 -7.02
N ASN A 708 -40.54 -19.49 -8.07
CA ASN A 708 -39.84 -18.73 -9.11
C ASN A 708 -38.64 -19.47 -9.75
N VAL A 709 -38.92 -20.60 -10.38
CA VAL A 709 -37.98 -21.33 -11.23
C VAL A 709 -38.28 -20.99 -12.69
N ALA A 710 -37.31 -20.40 -13.40
CA ALA A 710 -37.47 -20.01 -14.80
C ALA A 710 -36.32 -20.53 -15.66
N ILE A 711 -36.67 -21.05 -16.84
CA ILE A 711 -35.72 -21.58 -17.81
C ILE A 711 -35.95 -20.89 -19.16
N TYR A 712 -34.91 -20.31 -19.72
CA TYR A 712 -34.90 -19.70 -21.04
C TYR A 712 -33.96 -20.51 -21.93
N TYR A 713 -34.46 -20.97 -23.06
CA TYR A 713 -33.68 -21.82 -23.97
C TYR A 713 -33.82 -21.30 -25.41
N GLU A 714 -32.71 -20.88 -25.99
CA GLU A 714 -32.66 -20.43 -27.38
C GLU A 714 -32.88 -21.60 -28.34
N LYS A 715 -33.83 -21.47 -29.27
CA LYS A 715 -34.20 -22.55 -30.20
C LYS A 715 -33.07 -22.92 -31.14
N ASN A 716 -32.83 -24.22 -31.27
CA ASN A 716 -31.96 -24.78 -32.30
C ASN A 716 -32.77 -25.58 -33.34
N TYR A 717 -33.04 -24.95 -34.49
CA TYR A 717 -33.80 -25.54 -35.59
C TYR A 717 -33.11 -26.72 -36.30
N ASN A 718 -31.81 -26.91 -36.06
CA ASN A 718 -31.05 -28.02 -36.65
C ASN A 718 -31.11 -29.29 -35.79
N THR A 719 -31.69 -29.22 -34.59
CA THR A 719 -31.87 -30.37 -33.70
C THR A 719 -33.35 -30.69 -33.55
N ASN A 720 -33.73 -31.96 -33.63
CA ASN A 720 -35.12 -32.38 -33.35
C ASN A 720 -35.48 -32.34 -31.84
N GLN A 721 -34.77 -31.54 -31.03
CA GLN A 721 -34.94 -31.45 -29.57
C GLN A 721 -36.11 -30.52 -29.23
N TYR A 722 -37.35 -30.98 -29.47
CA TYR A 722 -38.57 -30.26 -29.12
C TYR A 722 -39.15 -30.71 -27.77
N ASN A 723 -40.17 -29.98 -27.28
CA ASN A 723 -40.84 -30.13 -25.97
C ASN A 723 -41.05 -31.57 -25.46
N TRP A 724 -41.28 -32.56 -26.35
CA TRP A 724 -41.48 -33.96 -25.98
C TRP A 724 -40.19 -34.76 -25.74
N TYR A 725 -38.99 -34.17 -25.85
CA TYR A 725 -37.72 -34.87 -25.65
C TYR A 725 -37.27 -34.88 -24.17
N TYR A 726 -37.65 -33.84 -23.41
CA TYR A 726 -37.26 -33.64 -22.02
C TYR A 726 -38.28 -34.24 -21.04
N GLN A 727 -37.78 -34.96 -20.04
CA GLN A 727 -38.56 -35.78 -19.11
C GLN A 727 -39.46 -34.93 -18.20
N ASP A 728 -38.94 -33.82 -17.69
CA ASP A 728 -39.70 -32.88 -16.86
C ASP A 728 -40.84 -32.18 -17.61
N ILE A 729 -40.71 -31.99 -18.92
CA ILE A 729 -41.83 -31.54 -19.77
C ILE A 729 -42.87 -32.66 -19.92
N LYS A 730 -42.45 -33.91 -20.21
CA LYS A 730 -43.36 -35.06 -20.34
C LYS A 730 -44.15 -35.33 -19.05
N ASP A 731 -43.49 -35.19 -17.92
CA ASP A 731 -44.07 -35.45 -16.59
C ASP A 731 -44.95 -34.29 -16.10
N GLY A 732 -45.11 -33.24 -16.91
CA GLY A 732 -45.97 -32.09 -16.60
C GLY A 732 -45.45 -31.22 -15.46
N PHE A 733 -44.13 -31.21 -15.22
CA PHE A 733 -43.50 -30.39 -14.18
C PHE A 733 -43.80 -28.91 -14.37
N PHE A 734 -43.74 -28.41 -15.60
CA PHE A 734 -44.06 -27.02 -15.95
C PHE A 734 -45.54 -26.77 -16.29
N GLY A 735 -46.39 -27.80 -16.21
CA GLY A 735 -47.77 -27.76 -16.67
C GLY A 735 -47.93 -27.94 -18.18
N SER A 736 -49.13 -27.65 -18.69
CA SER A 736 -49.46 -27.80 -20.11
C SER A 736 -48.74 -26.74 -20.94
N ALA A 737 -48.04 -27.19 -21.98
CA ALA A 737 -47.38 -26.28 -22.92
C ALA A 737 -48.42 -25.48 -23.74
N ILE A 738 -48.22 -24.17 -23.84
CA ILE A 738 -48.90 -23.29 -24.79
C ILE A 738 -47.84 -22.82 -25.78
N ASN A 739 -47.78 -23.49 -26.94
CA ASN A 739 -46.68 -23.34 -27.91
C ASN A 739 -45.30 -23.70 -27.30
N ASP A 740 -44.41 -22.73 -27.24
CA ASP A 740 -43.01 -22.84 -26.79
C ASP A 740 -42.81 -22.40 -25.33
N TYR A 741 -43.90 -22.26 -24.57
CA TYR A 741 -43.90 -21.76 -23.20
C TYR A 741 -44.81 -22.60 -22.29
N ALA A 742 -44.45 -22.74 -21.03
CA ALA A 742 -45.36 -23.24 -19.99
C ALA A 742 -45.11 -22.54 -18.65
N TYR A 743 -46.16 -22.46 -17.84
CA TYR A 743 -46.10 -21.93 -16.48
C TYR A 743 -47.01 -22.72 -15.54
N LYS A 744 -46.47 -23.17 -14.40
CA LYS A 744 -47.24 -23.85 -13.35
C LYS A 744 -46.58 -23.70 -11.98
N ASP A 745 -47.34 -23.21 -11.02
CA ASP A 745 -46.94 -23.12 -9.60
C ASP A 745 -45.55 -22.49 -9.40
N GLY A 746 -45.29 -21.34 -10.05
CA GLY A 746 -44.01 -20.64 -9.96
C GLY A 746 -42.86 -21.28 -10.74
N ARG A 747 -43.14 -22.24 -11.63
CA ARG A 747 -42.16 -22.86 -12.54
C ARG A 747 -42.49 -22.48 -13.97
N SER A 748 -41.49 -22.15 -14.77
CA SER A 748 -41.67 -21.84 -16.20
C SER A 748 -40.51 -22.29 -17.07
N TYR A 749 -40.83 -22.53 -18.34
CA TYR A 749 -39.83 -22.55 -19.41
C TYR A 749 -40.31 -21.73 -20.59
N GLU A 750 -39.37 -21.14 -21.33
CA GLU A 750 -39.58 -20.46 -22.60
C GLU A 750 -38.52 -20.89 -23.61
N PHE A 751 -38.94 -21.54 -24.70
CA PHE A 751 -38.13 -21.66 -25.90
C PHE A 751 -38.31 -20.42 -26.76
N TYR A 752 -37.24 -19.70 -27.06
CA TYR A 752 -37.30 -18.43 -27.77
C TYR A 752 -36.40 -18.39 -29.00
N ASP A 753 -36.80 -17.60 -29.98
CA ASP A 753 -35.99 -17.27 -31.15
C ASP A 753 -35.00 -16.17 -30.82
N TYR A 754 -33.72 -16.40 -31.11
CA TYR A 754 -32.71 -15.38 -30.84
C TYR A 754 -32.97 -14.12 -31.68
N ASN A 755 -33.14 -13.02 -30.97
CA ASN A 755 -32.86 -11.70 -31.47
C ASN A 755 -32.34 -10.85 -30.32
N VAL A 756 -31.50 -9.86 -30.63
CA VAL A 756 -30.79 -9.05 -29.62
C VAL A 756 -31.74 -8.41 -28.62
N MET A 757 -32.92 -7.95 -29.07
CA MET A 757 -33.91 -7.30 -28.20
C MET A 757 -34.53 -8.30 -27.21
N LYS A 758 -34.90 -9.50 -27.67
CA LYS A 758 -35.49 -10.55 -26.85
C LYS A 758 -34.48 -11.10 -25.83
N ASP A 759 -33.24 -11.34 -26.25
CA ASP A 759 -32.18 -11.81 -25.35
C ASP A 759 -31.88 -10.78 -24.25
N MET A 760 -31.75 -9.50 -24.63
CA MET A 760 -31.56 -8.41 -23.68
C MET A 760 -32.74 -8.27 -22.71
N GLU A 761 -33.97 -8.47 -23.17
CA GLU A 761 -35.17 -8.42 -22.33
C GLU A 761 -35.19 -9.57 -21.31
N ILE A 762 -34.84 -10.80 -21.73
CA ILE A 762 -34.67 -11.94 -20.83
C ILE A 762 -33.58 -11.64 -19.78
N ASN A 763 -32.41 -11.15 -20.22
CA ASN A 763 -31.32 -10.79 -19.31
C ASN A 763 -31.76 -9.73 -18.29
N LYS A 764 -32.50 -8.70 -18.71
CA LYS A 764 -33.07 -7.67 -17.82
C LYS A 764 -34.04 -8.26 -16.79
N GLN A 765 -34.92 -9.17 -17.21
CA GLN A 765 -35.87 -9.83 -16.31
C GLN A 765 -35.16 -10.67 -15.25
N ILE A 766 -34.21 -11.51 -15.67
CA ILE A 766 -33.38 -12.33 -14.78
C ILE A 766 -32.66 -11.44 -13.75
N ILE A 767 -31.99 -10.40 -14.22
CA ILE A 767 -31.23 -9.50 -13.35
C ILE A 767 -32.16 -8.74 -12.40
N ALA A 768 -33.33 -8.28 -12.84
CA ALA A 768 -34.29 -7.58 -11.99
C ALA A 768 -34.88 -8.47 -10.88
N ILE A 769 -34.97 -9.78 -11.12
CA ILE A 769 -35.34 -10.76 -10.09
C ILE A 769 -34.22 -10.89 -9.05
N LEU A 770 -32.97 -11.06 -9.52
CA LEU A 770 -31.83 -11.38 -8.66
C LEU A 770 -31.24 -10.15 -7.92
N GLU A 771 -31.33 -8.94 -8.50
CA GLU A 771 -30.70 -7.74 -7.96
C GLU A 771 -31.23 -7.33 -6.59
N LYS A 772 -32.47 -7.72 -6.28
CA LYS A 772 -33.11 -7.46 -4.98
C LYS A 772 -32.41 -8.18 -3.83
N ASP A 773 -31.54 -9.13 -4.13
CA ASP A 773 -30.91 -10.02 -3.16
C ASP A 773 -29.38 -9.87 -3.05
N GLY A 774 -28.86 -8.66 -3.24
CA GLY A 774 -27.45 -8.35 -2.92
C GLY A 774 -26.46 -8.69 -4.04
N VAL A 775 -26.88 -8.48 -5.30
CA VAL A 775 -25.96 -8.42 -6.45
C VAL A 775 -25.02 -7.22 -6.29
N VAL A 776 -23.72 -7.46 -6.44
CA VAL A 776 -22.65 -6.46 -6.29
C VAL A 776 -22.34 -5.78 -7.62
N SER A 777 -22.32 -6.54 -8.71
CA SER A 777 -22.14 -6.01 -10.07
C SER A 777 -22.96 -6.78 -11.10
N LYS A 778 -23.28 -6.16 -12.24
CA LYS A 778 -24.17 -6.72 -13.27
C LYS A 778 -23.84 -6.20 -14.67
N ASP A 779 -24.16 -7.01 -15.68
CA ASP A 779 -24.11 -6.64 -17.09
C ASP A 779 -25.32 -7.22 -17.83
N TYR A 780 -26.23 -6.33 -18.27
CA TYR A 780 -27.47 -6.67 -18.95
C TYR A 780 -27.27 -7.24 -20.35
N ASN A 781 -26.17 -6.91 -21.02
CA ASN A 781 -25.92 -7.36 -22.38
C ASN A 781 -25.50 -8.82 -22.43
N ASN A 782 -24.81 -9.28 -21.38
CA ASN A 782 -24.26 -10.63 -21.27
C ASN A 782 -24.98 -11.49 -20.22
N GLY A 783 -26.14 -11.04 -19.71
CA GLY A 783 -26.90 -11.76 -18.68
C GLY A 783 -26.06 -12.14 -17.46
N TYR A 784 -25.20 -11.21 -17.01
CA TYR A 784 -24.22 -11.47 -15.96
C TYR A 784 -24.60 -10.77 -14.65
N VAL A 785 -24.48 -11.50 -13.55
CA VAL A 785 -24.50 -10.96 -12.18
C VAL A 785 -23.30 -11.48 -11.42
N SER A 786 -22.86 -10.72 -10.44
CA SER A 786 -21.81 -11.11 -9.50
C SER A 786 -22.27 -10.83 -8.08
N TYR A 787 -22.06 -11.81 -7.21
CA TYR A 787 -22.25 -11.68 -5.77
C TYR A 787 -20.92 -11.49 -5.03
N TYR A 788 -19.78 -11.67 -5.70
CA TYR A 788 -18.47 -11.44 -5.13
C TYR A 788 -18.20 -9.94 -4.90
N ASP A 789 -17.94 -9.57 -3.65
CA ASP A 789 -17.53 -8.23 -3.25
C ASP A 789 -16.04 -8.20 -2.88
N GLY A 790 -15.22 -7.85 -3.87
CA GLY A 790 -13.79 -7.59 -3.71
C GLY A 790 -13.47 -6.30 -2.94
N ASN A 791 -14.46 -5.46 -2.62
CA ASN A 791 -14.32 -4.24 -1.82
C ASN A 791 -14.92 -4.35 -0.41
N ALA A 792 -15.54 -5.50 -0.09
CA ALA A 792 -16.04 -5.79 1.25
C ALA A 792 -14.99 -5.48 2.32
N LYS A 793 -15.44 -5.02 3.49
CA LYS A 793 -14.57 -4.69 4.61
C LYS A 793 -13.74 -5.92 5.02
N ILE A 794 -12.42 -5.77 5.05
CA ILE A 794 -11.49 -6.82 5.45
C ILE A 794 -11.46 -6.90 6.99
N THR A 795 -11.49 -8.12 7.54
CA THR A 795 -11.33 -8.36 8.97
C THR A 795 -10.40 -9.58 9.18
N PRO A 796 -9.25 -9.43 9.86
CA PRO A 796 -8.67 -8.18 10.39
C PRO A 796 -8.25 -7.20 9.29
N GLU A 797 -8.43 -5.90 9.54
CA GLU A 797 -7.99 -4.85 8.61
C GLU A 797 -6.47 -4.91 8.41
N VAL A 798 -6.03 -4.70 7.17
CA VAL A 798 -4.60 -4.56 6.87
C VAL A 798 -4.20 -3.12 7.22
N PRO A 799 -3.22 -2.90 8.11
CA PRO A 799 -2.76 -1.55 8.42
C PRO A 799 -2.28 -0.81 7.16
N ASP A 800 -2.86 0.37 6.91
CA ASP A 800 -2.50 1.22 5.78
C ASP A 800 -1.45 2.26 6.20
N PHE A 801 -0.17 1.88 6.18
CA PHE A 801 0.94 2.80 6.49
C PHE A 801 1.36 3.62 5.26
N LYS A 802 0.46 4.44 4.69
CA LYS A 802 0.84 5.39 3.64
C LYS A 802 1.85 6.40 4.16
N ASP A 803 2.64 6.95 3.23
CA ASP A 803 3.49 8.10 3.53
C ASP A 803 2.59 9.27 3.96
N PRO A 804 2.91 9.92 5.10
CA PRO A 804 2.13 11.05 5.56
C PRO A 804 2.24 12.19 4.56
N VAL A 805 1.15 12.93 4.41
CA VAL A 805 1.10 14.15 3.60
C VAL A 805 0.86 15.31 4.54
N LEU A 806 1.55 16.43 4.30
CA LEU A 806 1.33 17.66 5.04
C LEU A 806 -0.13 18.09 4.98
N SER A 807 -0.65 18.45 6.13
CA SER A 807 -2.01 18.92 6.35
C SER A 807 -1.98 20.30 7.00
N GLN A 808 -3.10 21.03 6.91
CA GLN A 808 -3.22 22.36 7.52
C GLN A 808 -2.84 22.34 9.01
N ASN A 809 -3.25 21.30 9.73
CA ASN A 809 -3.02 21.11 11.17
C ASN A 809 -1.58 20.71 11.53
N ASP A 810 -0.67 20.57 10.57
CA ASP A 810 0.76 20.33 10.84
C ASP A 810 1.54 21.62 11.10
N PHE A 811 0.88 22.76 10.91
CA PHE A 811 1.45 24.08 11.11
C PHE A 811 0.63 24.86 12.13
N ASP A 812 1.34 25.66 12.93
CA ASP A 812 0.73 26.73 13.73
C ASP A 812 1.24 28.08 13.17
N PRO A 813 0.36 28.90 12.56
CA PRO A 813 0.76 30.20 12.02
C PRO A 813 1.40 31.13 13.06
N LYS A 814 1.08 31.01 14.36
CA LYS A 814 1.73 31.82 15.41
C LYS A 814 3.21 31.48 15.54
N LEU A 815 3.56 30.19 15.51
CA LEU A 815 4.95 29.74 15.61
C LEU A 815 5.81 30.32 14.47
N LEU A 816 5.25 30.32 13.25
CA LEU A 816 5.88 30.89 12.06
C LEU A 816 5.89 32.43 12.09
N GLN A 817 4.81 33.06 12.55
CA GLN A 817 4.71 34.51 12.68
C GLN A 817 5.80 35.07 13.63
N ARG A 818 6.09 34.39 14.75
CA ARG A 818 7.16 34.80 15.67
C ARG A 818 8.52 34.95 14.97
N ILE A 819 8.82 34.10 13.98
CA ILE A 819 10.07 34.16 13.21
C ILE A 819 10.13 35.42 12.35
N LEU A 820 8.99 35.82 11.78
CA LEU A 820 8.86 37.07 11.03
C LEU A 820 8.90 38.28 11.96
N ASP A 821 8.20 38.27 13.10
CA ASP A 821 8.19 39.39 14.05
C ASP A 821 9.61 39.82 14.47
N ASP A 822 10.55 38.87 14.61
CA ASP A 822 11.96 39.16 14.88
C ASP A 822 12.62 40.02 13.79
N LEU A 823 12.28 39.77 12.53
CA LEU A 823 12.75 40.55 11.39
C LEU A 823 12.03 41.90 11.28
N MET A 824 10.75 41.93 11.64
CA MET A 824 9.88 43.09 11.40
C MET A 824 9.88 44.12 12.53
N ASN A 825 10.43 43.82 13.71
CA ASN A 825 10.40 44.73 14.87
C ASN A 825 11.29 46.00 14.78
N GLY A 826 11.97 46.25 13.65
CA GLY A 826 12.60 47.54 13.34
C GLY A 826 13.93 47.85 14.05
N LYS A 827 14.55 46.86 14.69
CA LYS A 827 15.77 47.08 15.49
C LYS A 827 17.09 46.91 14.71
N TYR A 828 17.05 46.69 13.40
CA TYR A 828 18.20 46.23 12.63
C TYR A 828 18.41 47.05 11.36
N THR A 829 19.68 47.33 11.05
CA THR A 829 20.13 48.13 9.90
C THR A 829 21.08 47.30 9.04
N TYR A 830 20.82 47.21 7.73
CA TYR A 830 21.75 46.59 6.77
C TYR A 830 22.67 47.67 6.18
N ASP A 831 23.97 47.43 6.22
CA ASP A 831 24.99 48.33 5.69
C ASP A 831 25.49 47.79 4.34
N PHE A 832 25.28 48.55 3.26
CA PHE A 832 25.62 48.18 1.89
C PHE A 832 27.14 48.13 1.64
N ASP A 833 27.90 49.00 2.31
CA ASP A 833 29.34 49.15 2.10
C ASP A 833 30.08 47.97 2.71
N THR A 834 29.68 47.57 3.91
CA THR A 834 30.27 46.46 4.66
C THR A 834 29.60 45.11 4.40
N LYS A 835 28.42 45.11 3.77
CA LYS A 835 27.55 43.93 3.57
C LYS A 835 27.15 43.25 4.88
N THR A 836 27.11 43.98 6.00
CA THR A 836 26.82 43.44 7.34
C THR A 836 25.50 43.96 7.90
N TRP A 837 24.87 43.14 8.75
CA TRP A 837 23.75 43.57 9.58
C TRP A 837 24.27 44.14 10.90
N THR A 838 23.67 45.24 11.35
CA THR A 838 23.89 45.81 12.68
C THR A 838 22.56 45.86 13.44
N TYR A 839 22.61 45.59 14.75
CA TYR A 839 21.46 45.64 15.64
C TYR A 839 21.62 46.76 16.64
N THR A 840 20.52 47.45 16.94
CA THR A 840 20.41 48.36 18.07
C THR A 840 19.55 47.71 19.15
N ASP A 841 20.14 47.38 20.30
CA ASP A 841 19.38 46.83 21.42
C ASP A 841 18.46 47.86 22.07
N SER A 842 17.64 47.42 23.04
CA SER A 842 16.74 48.29 23.81
C SER A 842 17.46 49.37 24.62
N LYS A 843 18.79 49.36 24.67
CA LYS A 843 19.65 50.34 25.35
C LYS A 843 20.42 51.23 24.35
N GLY A 844 20.21 51.08 23.04
CA GLY A 844 20.88 51.88 22.02
C GLY A 844 22.28 51.41 21.63
N VAL A 845 22.72 50.21 22.06
CA VAL A 845 24.07 49.69 21.77
C VAL A 845 24.10 49.01 20.40
N VAL A 846 25.05 49.41 19.54
CA VAL A 846 25.24 48.85 18.20
C VAL A 846 26.20 47.66 18.26
N GLY A 847 25.71 46.45 18.01
CA GLY A 847 26.52 45.23 17.88
C GLY A 847 26.86 44.89 16.43
N LYS A 848 28.05 44.32 16.18
CA LYS A 848 28.43 43.62 14.93
C LYS A 848 28.54 42.13 15.25
N ASP A 849 27.75 41.27 14.62
CA ASP A 849 28.10 39.84 14.46
C ASP A 849 27.08 39.06 13.61
N GLU A 850 27.61 38.13 12.82
CA GLU A 850 26.87 37.19 11.95
C GLU A 850 26.07 36.13 12.73
N ALA A 851 26.26 35.99 14.04
CA ALA A 851 25.55 35.04 14.91
C ALA A 851 24.26 35.61 15.55
N SER A 852 23.64 36.59 14.90
CA SER A 852 22.46 37.30 15.40
C SER A 852 21.16 36.48 15.31
N GLU A 853 20.21 36.83 16.15
CA GLU A 853 18.81 36.36 16.13
C GLU A 853 18.17 36.47 14.73
N ILE A 854 18.55 37.49 13.95
CA ILE A 854 18.11 37.69 12.55
C ILE A 854 18.75 36.69 11.60
N THR A 855 20.04 36.41 11.72
CA THR A 855 20.70 35.45 10.82
C THR A 855 20.00 34.10 10.91
N GLN A 856 19.63 33.70 12.12
CA GLN A 856 18.84 32.49 12.35
C GLN A 856 17.44 32.58 11.69
N SER A 857 16.73 33.70 11.84
CA SER A 857 15.41 33.89 11.20
C SER A 857 15.49 33.88 9.67
N LEU A 858 16.52 34.51 9.09
CA LEU A 858 16.77 34.49 7.64
C LEU A 858 17.14 33.10 7.16
N ASN A 859 18.02 32.39 7.87
CA ASN A 859 18.37 31.01 7.54
C ASN A 859 17.16 30.08 7.62
N PHE A 860 16.29 30.28 8.62
CA PHE A 860 15.02 29.57 8.70
C PHE A 860 14.17 29.81 7.46
N LEU A 861 13.89 31.08 7.12
CA LEU A 861 12.98 31.40 6.01
C LEU A 861 13.55 30.96 4.66
N ASN A 862 14.85 31.11 4.44
CA ASN A 862 15.50 30.62 3.23
C ASN A 862 15.35 29.10 3.12
N ALA A 863 15.69 28.35 4.18
CA ALA A 863 15.57 26.88 4.16
C ALA A 863 14.10 26.41 4.03
N PHE A 864 13.16 27.11 4.67
CA PHE A 864 11.72 26.85 4.59
C PHE A 864 11.17 27.06 3.17
N LYS A 865 11.70 28.05 2.45
CA LYS A 865 11.42 28.29 1.03
C LYS A 865 12.12 27.28 0.13
N ASP A 866 13.41 27.02 0.33
CA ASP A 866 14.24 26.19 -0.55
C ASP A 866 13.79 24.71 -0.56
N THR A 867 13.22 24.23 0.55
CA THR A 867 12.60 22.90 0.65
C THR A 867 11.17 22.85 0.08
N GLY A 868 10.61 24.00 -0.29
CA GLY A 868 9.25 24.17 -0.78
C GLY A 868 8.15 23.87 0.24
N VAL A 869 8.50 23.74 1.54
CA VAL A 869 7.52 23.54 2.63
C VAL A 869 6.66 24.79 2.79
N GLU A 870 7.26 25.96 2.61
CA GLU A 870 6.58 27.26 2.60
C GLU A 870 5.42 27.31 1.59
N GLN A 871 5.65 26.90 0.35
CA GLN A 871 4.62 26.85 -0.68
C GLN A 871 3.45 25.93 -0.29
N GLU A 872 3.75 24.78 0.34
CA GLU A 872 2.73 23.84 0.83
C GLU A 872 1.91 24.48 1.96
N PHE A 873 2.56 25.14 2.91
CA PHE A 873 1.92 25.88 3.99
C PHE A 873 0.96 26.96 3.44
N ILE A 874 1.44 27.81 2.53
CA ILE A 874 0.61 28.86 1.90
C ILE A 874 -0.58 28.25 1.17
N ASN A 875 -0.37 27.15 0.43
CA ASN A 875 -1.44 26.48 -0.30
C ASN A 875 -2.52 25.89 0.61
N LEU A 876 -2.12 25.26 1.72
CA LEU A 876 -3.03 24.68 2.71
C LEU A 876 -3.83 25.76 3.45
N TRP A 877 -3.25 26.93 3.66
CA TRP A 877 -3.85 28.00 4.46
C TRP A 877 -4.50 29.13 3.66
N LYS A 878 -4.36 29.19 2.32
CA LYS A 878 -4.84 30.31 1.47
C LYS A 878 -6.31 30.72 1.67
N ASN A 879 -7.18 29.79 2.05
CA ASN A 879 -8.62 30.04 2.27
C ASN A 879 -8.99 30.17 3.76
N SER A 880 -8.01 30.11 4.67
CA SER A 880 -8.23 30.16 6.12
C SER A 880 -8.67 31.55 6.56
N GLN A 881 -9.61 31.58 7.51
CA GLN A 881 -10.04 32.81 8.16
C GLN A 881 -9.24 33.14 9.42
N ASP A 882 -8.28 32.29 9.80
CA ASP A 882 -7.44 32.47 10.98
C ASP A 882 -6.65 33.79 10.92
N GLN A 883 -6.78 34.61 11.96
CA GLN A 883 -6.16 35.93 12.00
C GLN A 883 -4.63 35.85 12.08
N ASN A 884 -4.06 34.85 12.75
CA ASN A 884 -2.61 34.67 12.84
C ASN A 884 -2.03 34.29 11.48
N TYR A 885 -2.74 33.48 10.68
CA TYR A 885 -2.34 33.24 9.30
C TYR A 885 -2.40 34.50 8.44
N LYS A 886 -3.47 35.30 8.54
CA LYS A 886 -3.58 36.58 7.82
C LYS A 886 -2.41 37.52 8.19
N ASN A 887 -2.05 37.58 9.46
CA ASN A 887 -0.91 38.34 9.95
C ASN A 887 0.40 37.80 9.38
N TYR A 888 0.64 36.48 9.47
CA TYR A 888 1.80 35.82 8.86
C TYR A 888 1.89 36.15 7.37
N ALA A 889 0.82 35.94 6.60
CA ALA A 889 0.81 36.13 5.16
C ALA A 889 1.15 37.58 4.79
N ASN A 890 0.59 38.55 5.53
CA ASN A 890 0.90 39.97 5.33
C ASN A 890 2.37 40.29 5.64
N LEU A 891 2.92 39.79 6.74
CA LEU A 891 4.32 40.00 7.11
C LEU A 891 5.27 39.31 6.14
N TYR A 892 4.92 38.10 5.70
CA TYR A 892 5.70 37.29 4.78
C TYR A 892 5.75 37.91 3.37
N GLU A 893 4.62 38.42 2.88
CA GLU A 893 4.56 39.14 1.61
C GLU A 893 5.49 40.37 1.63
N LYS A 894 5.41 41.17 2.70
CA LYS A 894 6.28 42.35 2.91
C LYS A 894 7.76 41.96 3.00
N TRP A 895 8.08 40.89 3.74
CA TRP A 895 9.43 40.36 3.81
C TRP A 895 9.93 39.91 2.44
N THR A 896 9.11 39.19 1.66
CA THR A 896 9.47 38.68 0.33
C THR A 896 9.73 39.81 -0.67
N GLN A 897 8.87 40.84 -0.69
CA GLN A 897 9.08 42.04 -1.50
C GLN A 897 10.42 42.70 -1.16
N LYS A 898 10.73 42.84 0.14
CA LYS A 898 11.98 43.41 0.61
C LYS A 898 13.19 42.55 0.26
N LYS A 899 13.13 41.23 0.49
CA LYS A 899 14.19 40.27 0.18
C LYS A 899 14.50 40.27 -1.31
N THR A 900 13.48 40.33 -2.16
CA THR A 900 13.63 40.40 -3.62
C THR A 900 14.36 41.67 -4.03
N ALA A 901 14.01 42.83 -3.47
CA ALA A 901 14.71 44.09 -3.74
C ALA A 901 16.19 44.02 -3.28
N MET A 902 16.45 43.46 -2.09
CA MET A 902 17.81 43.27 -1.58
C MET A 902 18.65 42.33 -2.44
N ASP A 903 18.08 41.20 -2.89
CA ASP A 903 18.80 40.22 -3.70
C ASP A 903 19.19 40.80 -5.06
N LYS A 904 18.31 41.57 -5.70
CA LYS A 904 18.64 42.31 -6.93
C LYS A 904 19.83 43.25 -6.74
N ILE A 905 19.83 44.02 -5.64
CA ILE A 905 20.95 44.92 -5.30
C ILE A 905 22.25 44.13 -5.04
N LYS A 906 22.17 43.02 -4.29
CA LYS A 906 23.35 42.22 -3.90
C LYS A 906 23.99 41.45 -5.06
N THR A 907 23.17 40.92 -5.96
CA THR A 907 23.61 40.17 -7.15
C THR A 907 23.97 41.09 -8.32
N GLY A 908 23.57 42.36 -8.23
CA GLY A 908 23.78 43.35 -9.26
C GLY A 908 22.87 43.14 -10.46
N GLU A 909 21.68 42.57 -10.25
CA GLU A 909 20.61 42.43 -11.24
C GLU A 909 19.67 43.67 -11.20
N GLY A 910 18.78 43.81 -12.18
CA GLY A 910 17.87 44.97 -12.27
C GLY A 910 18.59 46.27 -12.68
N TYR A 911 18.18 47.42 -12.13
CA TYR A 911 18.79 48.71 -12.50
C TYR A 911 20.27 48.82 -12.10
N PHE A 912 20.74 47.99 -11.15
CA PHE A 912 22.15 47.91 -10.79
C PHE A 912 23.01 47.32 -11.92
N ALA A 913 22.52 46.27 -12.61
CA ALA A 913 23.20 45.69 -13.79
C ALA A 913 23.35 46.75 -14.89
N SER A 914 22.23 47.40 -15.21
CA SER A 914 22.17 48.41 -16.26
C SER A 914 23.04 49.63 -15.95
N PHE A 915 23.05 50.09 -14.69
CA PHE A 915 23.93 51.18 -14.27
C PHE A 915 25.41 50.80 -14.37
N LYS A 916 25.80 49.58 -13.93
CA LYS A 916 27.19 49.13 -13.98
C LYS A 916 27.70 48.97 -15.42
N GLU A 917 26.88 48.39 -16.30
CA GLU A 917 27.22 48.24 -17.72
C GLU A 917 27.40 49.60 -18.40
N GLU A 918 26.48 50.53 -18.17
CA GLU A 918 26.52 51.85 -18.80
C GLU A 918 27.64 52.72 -18.22
N LEU A 919 27.94 52.58 -16.93
CA LEU A 919 29.09 53.21 -16.28
C LEU A 919 30.42 52.73 -16.89
N GLN A 920 30.52 51.43 -17.18
CA GLN A 920 31.70 50.86 -17.82
C GLN A 920 31.88 51.40 -19.25
N LYS A 921 30.82 51.43 -20.07
CA LYS A 921 30.87 52.02 -21.42
C LYS A 921 31.31 53.48 -21.40
N TYR A 922 30.78 54.26 -20.46
CA TYR A 922 31.17 55.66 -20.26
C TYR A 922 32.65 55.80 -19.89
N GLN A 923 33.15 54.97 -18.96
CA GLN A 923 34.56 54.98 -18.56
C GLN A 923 35.51 54.61 -19.70
N GLU A 924 35.14 53.62 -20.51
CA GLU A 924 35.90 53.21 -21.70
C GLU A 924 35.93 54.32 -22.76
N ALA A 925 34.78 54.95 -23.04
CA ALA A 925 34.67 56.06 -23.98
C ALA A 925 35.44 57.31 -23.51
N LEU A 926 35.41 57.62 -22.20
CA LEU A 926 36.18 58.71 -21.59
C LEU A 926 37.69 58.48 -21.73
N ALA A 927 38.16 57.26 -21.46
CA ALA A 927 39.58 56.90 -21.60
C ALA A 927 40.06 56.97 -23.05
N GLN A 928 39.20 56.55 -24.01
CA GLN A 928 39.49 56.64 -25.43
C GLN A 928 39.57 58.10 -25.89
N LEU A 929 38.62 58.95 -25.47
CA LEU A 929 38.63 60.38 -25.79
C LEU A 929 39.88 61.08 -25.23
N ASP A 930 40.28 60.80 -23.97
CA ASP A 930 41.49 61.36 -23.37
C ASP A 930 42.76 60.95 -24.14
N LYS A 931 42.81 59.69 -24.60
CA LYS A 931 43.92 59.19 -25.41
C LYS A 931 43.98 59.86 -26.79
N GLU A 932 42.84 59.99 -27.47
CA GLU A 932 42.75 60.64 -28.77
C GLU A 932 43.07 62.15 -28.66
N ASN A 933 42.59 62.82 -27.60
CA ASN A 933 42.90 64.23 -27.33
C ASN A 933 44.39 64.46 -27.06
N LYS A 934 45.03 63.62 -26.23
CA LYS A 934 46.49 63.68 -26.00
C LYS A 934 47.28 63.44 -27.28
N ASN A 935 46.79 62.58 -28.18
CA ASN A 935 47.43 62.35 -29.47
C ASN A 935 47.27 63.56 -30.40
N TYR A 936 46.07 64.17 -30.42
CA TYR A 936 45.80 65.41 -31.13
C TYR A 936 46.70 66.55 -30.63
N GLU A 937 46.84 66.76 -29.32
CA GLU A 937 47.74 67.80 -28.77
C GLU A 937 49.21 67.55 -29.16
N LYS A 938 49.69 66.30 -29.13
CA LYS A 938 51.03 65.96 -29.64
C LYS A 938 51.21 66.25 -31.13
N ILE A 939 50.20 65.92 -31.93
CA ILE A 939 50.21 66.15 -33.38
C ILE A 939 50.18 67.66 -33.68
N LYS A 940 49.37 68.42 -32.93
CA LYS A 940 49.29 69.89 -32.96
C LYS A 940 50.62 70.53 -32.59
N GLU A 941 51.25 70.10 -31.49
CA GLU A 941 52.57 70.58 -31.05
C GLU A 941 53.70 70.24 -32.04
N SER A 942 53.59 69.14 -32.79
CA SER A 942 54.62 68.74 -33.75
C SER A 942 54.74 69.68 -34.96
N GLY A 943 53.66 70.38 -35.32
CA GLY A 943 53.59 71.22 -36.52
C GLY A 943 53.73 70.46 -37.85
N LEU A 944 53.64 69.12 -37.85
CA LEU A 944 53.94 68.25 -39.01
C LEU A 944 52.73 67.99 -39.95
N VAL A 945 51.53 68.48 -39.62
CA VAL A 945 50.28 68.28 -40.38
C VAL A 945 49.61 69.61 -40.69
N SER A 946 48.79 69.64 -41.75
CA SER A 946 48.06 70.84 -42.15
C SER A 946 46.96 71.24 -41.17
N ASP A 947 46.67 72.54 -41.08
CA ASP A 947 45.57 73.09 -40.26
C ASP A 947 44.21 72.46 -40.62
N GLU A 948 43.99 72.11 -41.89
CA GLU A 948 42.77 71.44 -42.36
C GLU A 948 42.65 70.02 -41.80
N THR A 949 43.77 69.29 -41.65
CA THR A 949 43.80 67.96 -41.02
C THR A 949 43.58 68.07 -39.51
N LEU A 950 44.19 69.07 -38.85
CA LEU A 950 43.99 69.35 -37.42
C LEU A 950 42.53 69.72 -37.13
N LYS A 951 41.87 70.48 -38.01
CA LYS A 951 40.46 70.85 -37.87
C LYS A 951 39.52 69.65 -37.96
N VAL A 952 39.73 68.73 -38.91
CA VAL A 952 38.94 67.48 -39.00
C VAL A 952 39.12 66.59 -37.77
N MET A 953 40.34 66.52 -37.21
CA MET A 953 40.60 65.80 -35.96
C MET A 953 39.92 66.45 -34.76
N TYR A 954 39.95 67.79 -34.69
CA TYR A 954 39.25 68.58 -33.66
C TYR A 954 37.73 68.38 -33.71
N GLU A 955 37.11 68.47 -34.90
CA GLU A 955 35.67 68.26 -35.09
C GLU A 955 35.24 66.86 -34.65
N LYS A 956 36.05 65.82 -34.95
CA LYS A 956 35.81 64.45 -34.51
C LYS A 956 35.92 64.28 -32.99
N LEU A 957 36.90 64.91 -32.35
CA LEU A 957 37.05 64.91 -30.89
C LEU A 957 35.88 65.65 -30.19
N LEU A 958 35.38 66.72 -30.81
CA LEU A 958 34.23 67.47 -30.32
C LEU A 958 32.95 66.63 -30.38
N GLU A 959 32.69 65.94 -31.51
CA GLU A 959 31.54 65.03 -31.65
C GLU A 959 31.58 63.89 -30.62
N GLN A 960 32.77 63.29 -30.40
CA GLN A 960 32.95 62.27 -29.36
C GLN A 960 32.72 62.82 -27.96
N LYS A 961 33.15 64.06 -27.68
CA LYS A 961 32.89 64.74 -26.40
C LYS A 961 31.40 64.98 -26.19
N GLU A 962 30.67 65.45 -27.19
CA GLU A 962 29.22 65.65 -27.10
C GLU A 962 28.48 64.32 -26.87
N ALA A 963 28.88 63.24 -27.55
CA ALA A 963 28.34 61.91 -27.33
C ALA A 963 28.60 61.40 -25.90
N LEU A 964 29.80 61.66 -25.36
CA LEU A 964 30.17 61.31 -23.99
C LEU A 964 29.40 62.13 -22.93
N GLU A 965 29.17 63.41 -23.18
CA GLU A 965 28.33 64.28 -22.33
C GLU A 965 26.87 63.82 -22.31
N LYS A 966 26.36 63.31 -23.44
CA LYS A 966 25.02 62.69 -23.52
C LYS A 966 24.95 61.37 -22.74
N GLN A 967 25.94 60.49 -22.88
CA GLN A 967 26.03 59.26 -22.07
C GLN A 967 26.10 59.55 -20.58
N PHE A 968 26.83 60.61 -20.18
CA PHE A 968 26.86 61.08 -18.81
C PHE A 968 25.48 61.51 -18.31
N ALA A 969 24.71 62.25 -19.13
CA ALA A 969 23.35 62.65 -18.80
C ALA A 969 22.40 61.44 -18.64
N ASP A 970 22.55 60.39 -19.45
CA ASP A 970 21.78 59.15 -19.31
C ASP A 970 22.16 58.35 -18.04
N LEU A 971 23.40 58.50 -17.55
CA LEU A 971 23.85 57.96 -16.27
C LEU A 971 23.36 58.76 -15.06
N SER A 972 23.45 60.10 -15.11
CA SER A 972 23.32 61.00 -13.96
C SER A 972 22.04 61.85 -13.93
N GLY A 973 21.23 61.86 -14.99
CA GLY A 973 20.05 62.71 -15.11
C GLY A 973 18.89 62.29 -14.21
N ASN A 974 17.88 63.17 -14.06
CA ASN A 974 16.67 62.93 -13.25
C ASN A 974 15.76 61.79 -13.75
N GLU A 975 16.09 61.17 -14.88
CA GLU A 975 15.47 59.92 -15.37
C GLU A 975 16.52 58.85 -15.74
N GLY A 976 17.78 59.11 -15.39
CA GLY A 976 18.94 58.28 -15.71
C GLY A 976 19.07 57.03 -14.86
N PHE A 977 20.04 56.17 -15.18
CA PHE A 977 20.23 54.88 -14.51
C PHE A 977 20.51 55.02 -13.00
N HIS A 978 21.28 56.04 -12.58
CA HIS A 978 21.54 56.29 -11.16
C HIS A 978 20.26 56.67 -10.40
N TYR A 979 19.42 57.56 -10.96
CA TYR A 979 18.16 57.96 -10.35
C TYR A 979 17.15 56.81 -10.25
N LYS A 980 17.07 55.96 -11.28
CA LYS A 980 16.23 54.75 -11.26
C LYS A 980 16.70 53.74 -10.20
N LEU A 981 18.02 53.57 -10.06
CA LEU A 981 18.63 52.76 -9.00
C LEU A 981 18.36 53.33 -7.60
N GLU A 982 18.49 54.65 -7.43
CA GLU A 982 18.14 55.35 -6.18
C GLU A 982 16.66 55.17 -5.83
N ASN A 983 15.75 55.27 -6.79
CA ASN A 983 14.33 55.03 -6.57
C ASN A 983 14.00 53.56 -6.24
N GLU A 984 14.67 52.58 -6.85
CA GLU A 984 14.53 51.16 -6.48
C GLU A 984 14.98 50.92 -5.02
N ILE A 985 16.05 51.60 -4.58
CA ILE A 985 16.56 51.55 -3.21
C ILE A 985 15.67 52.33 -2.23
N LEU A 986 15.20 53.53 -2.57
CA LEU A 986 14.30 54.35 -1.75
C LEU A 986 12.93 53.70 -1.56
N ASN A 987 12.37 53.09 -2.62
CA ASN A 987 11.14 52.30 -2.51
C ASN A 987 11.32 51.07 -1.60
N SER A 988 12.54 50.55 -1.44
CA SER A 988 12.86 49.50 -0.46
C SER A 988 13.06 50.00 0.98
N GLN A 989 13.30 51.31 1.15
CA GLN A 989 13.46 52.01 2.44
C GLN A 989 12.12 52.46 3.06
N GLY A 990 11.03 52.55 2.28
CA GLY A 990 9.78 53.23 2.67
C GLY A 990 8.68 52.41 3.37
N PHE A 991 8.86 51.12 3.66
CA PHE A 991 7.82 50.32 4.33
C PHE A 991 7.94 50.40 5.86
N ALA A 992 7.36 51.44 6.48
CA ALA A 992 7.08 51.41 7.91
C ALA A 992 5.97 50.39 8.17
N ILE A 993 6.28 49.32 8.92
CA ILE A 993 5.29 48.30 9.25
C ILE A 993 4.85 48.55 10.68
N ASN A 994 3.72 49.24 10.80
CA ASN A 994 3.01 49.36 12.06
C ASN A 994 2.28 48.05 12.31
N GLY A 995 2.62 47.38 13.40
CA GLY A 995 2.03 46.10 13.76
C GLY A 995 2.15 45.81 15.25
N SER A 996 1.62 44.67 15.65
CA SER A 996 1.86 44.07 16.96
C SER A 996 2.45 42.69 16.75
N ASP A 997 3.41 42.30 17.59
CA ASP A 997 3.91 40.92 17.58
C ASP A 997 2.82 39.94 18.03
N VAL A 998 3.10 38.64 17.94
CA VAL A 998 2.18 37.57 18.38
C VAL A 998 1.70 37.74 19.84
N ASP A 999 2.47 38.43 20.69
CA ASP A 999 2.13 38.67 22.10
C ASP A 999 1.45 40.05 22.32
N GLY A 1000 1.10 40.76 21.24
CA GLY A 1000 0.33 42.01 21.27
C GLY A 1000 1.17 43.27 21.52
N LYS A 1001 2.50 43.17 21.51
CA LYS A 1001 3.37 44.32 21.70
C LYS A 1001 3.53 45.08 20.39
N ALA A 1002 3.13 46.35 20.40
CA ALA A 1002 3.26 47.21 19.23
C ALA A 1002 4.73 47.44 18.84
N TYR A 1003 5.02 47.35 17.55
CA TYR A 1003 6.28 47.75 16.97
C TYR A 1003 6.07 48.61 15.71
N ILE A 1004 7.01 49.55 15.50
CA ILE A 1004 7.14 50.30 14.25
C ILE A 1004 8.39 49.75 13.58
N GLY A 1005 8.18 48.84 12.63
CA GLY A 1005 9.25 48.20 11.89
C GLY A 1005 9.80 49.11 10.81
N ASN A 1006 10.97 49.71 11.02
CA ASN A 1006 11.74 50.34 9.95
C ASN A 1006 12.99 49.51 9.70
N PHE A 1007 13.13 48.97 8.49
CA PHE A 1007 14.39 48.40 8.04
C PHE A 1007 15.23 49.53 7.42
N ASN A 1008 16.22 49.98 8.18
CA ASN A 1008 17.11 51.03 7.70
C ASN A 1008 18.21 50.42 6.85
N PHE A 1009 18.48 51.03 5.70
CA PHE A 1009 19.65 50.75 4.90
C PHE A 1009 20.65 51.90 5.06
N LYS A 1010 21.93 51.59 5.27
CA LYS A 1010 23.02 52.59 5.34
C LYS A 1010 24.06 52.28 4.27
N GLY A 1011 24.65 53.33 3.69
CA GLY A 1011 25.70 53.24 2.66
C GLY A 1011 25.49 54.25 1.54
N LYS A 1012 26.56 54.65 0.86
CA LYS A 1012 26.46 55.53 -0.33
C LYS A 1012 26.26 54.65 -1.57
N LEU A 1013 25.34 55.03 -2.47
CA LEU A 1013 25.41 54.53 -3.85
C LEU A 1013 26.82 54.78 -4.40
N ALA A 1014 27.32 53.90 -5.27
CA ALA A 1014 28.58 54.13 -5.97
C ALA A 1014 28.59 55.56 -6.52
N SER A 1015 29.58 56.36 -6.13
CA SER A 1015 29.64 57.78 -6.48
C SER A 1015 29.56 57.95 -7.99
N LEU A 1016 28.65 58.82 -8.44
CA LEU A 1016 28.60 59.26 -9.84
C LEU A 1016 30.01 59.68 -10.28
N PRO A 1017 30.47 59.25 -11.47
CA PRO A 1017 31.73 59.74 -12.00
C PRO A 1017 31.68 61.26 -12.18
N GLU A 1018 32.84 61.92 -12.16
CA GLU A 1018 32.90 63.35 -12.46
C GLU A 1018 32.55 63.60 -13.95
N LYS A 1019 31.85 64.70 -14.23
CA LYS A 1019 31.54 65.13 -15.60
C LYS A 1019 32.85 65.24 -16.41
N PRO A 1020 32.89 64.82 -17.69
CA PRO A 1020 34.13 64.89 -18.48
C PRO A 1020 34.66 66.33 -18.51
N ASN A 1021 35.86 66.55 -17.98
CA ASN A 1021 36.54 67.85 -18.02
C ASN A 1021 37.73 67.82 -18.99
N ILE A 1022 37.53 67.21 -20.16
CA ILE A 1022 38.54 67.18 -21.22
C ILE A 1022 38.40 68.47 -22.02
N SER A 1023 39.43 69.30 -21.92
CA SER A 1023 39.58 70.52 -22.73
C SER A 1023 40.20 70.14 -24.08
N ILE A 1024 39.47 70.36 -25.16
CA ILE A 1024 39.92 70.14 -26.54
C ILE A 1024 40.07 71.55 -27.13
N TYR A 1025 41.30 71.95 -27.46
CA TYR A 1025 41.57 73.31 -27.91
C TYR A 1025 41.59 73.40 -29.43
N GLU A 1026 40.79 74.31 -29.96
CA GLU A 1026 40.82 74.68 -31.38
C GLU A 1026 42.26 75.12 -31.76
N PRO A 1027 42.74 74.83 -32.98
CA PRO A 1027 44.02 75.35 -33.44
C PRO A 1027 43.99 76.90 -33.47
N ASP A 1028 44.88 77.57 -32.72
CA ASP A 1028 44.77 79.01 -32.42
C ASP A 1028 44.85 79.91 -33.66
N LYS A 1029 43.81 80.75 -33.80
CA LYS A 1029 43.93 82.13 -34.27
C LYS A 1029 44.82 82.91 -33.28
N GLN A 1030 46.01 83.34 -33.72
CA GLN A 1030 46.88 84.21 -32.92
C GLN A 1030 46.27 85.60 -32.66
N GLY A 1031 46.37 86.10 -31.43
CA GLY A 1031 46.58 87.53 -31.18
C GLY A 1031 46.02 88.17 -29.90
N GLY A 1032 46.70 87.99 -28.75
CA GLY A 1032 46.95 89.04 -27.74
C GLY A 1032 45.99 89.22 -26.56
N GLU A 1033 46.50 89.07 -25.32
CA GLU A 1033 46.37 90.09 -24.26
C GLU A 1033 47.30 89.81 -23.05
N ASP A 1034 47.81 90.90 -22.48
CA ASP A 1034 48.99 91.08 -21.60
C ASP A 1034 48.86 90.44 -20.19
N PRO A 1035 49.96 89.94 -19.56
CA PRO A 1035 49.96 89.03 -18.41
C PRO A 1035 49.99 89.77 -17.06
N ALA A 1036 48.90 90.47 -16.71
CA ALA A 1036 48.82 91.22 -15.45
C ALA A 1036 47.82 90.69 -14.41
N ASN A 1037 47.03 89.63 -14.69
CA ASN A 1037 45.89 89.30 -13.81
C ASN A 1037 45.85 87.92 -13.13
N LEU A 1038 46.89 87.07 -13.24
CA LEU A 1038 46.92 85.79 -12.51
C LEU A 1038 47.88 85.74 -11.32
N LEU A 1039 48.56 86.85 -11.01
CA LEU A 1039 49.23 87.04 -9.71
C LEU A 1039 48.21 87.34 -8.58
N TYR A 1040 46.96 87.67 -8.93
CA TYR A 1040 45.88 87.99 -7.97
C TYR A 1040 45.19 86.75 -7.35
N CYS A 1041 45.32 85.56 -7.96
CA CYS A 1041 44.69 84.33 -7.42
C CYS A 1041 45.63 83.44 -6.59
N ARG A 1042 46.94 83.71 -6.53
CA ARG A 1042 47.91 82.84 -5.84
C ARG A 1042 48.29 83.24 -4.41
N LEU A 1043 47.74 84.32 -3.85
CA LEU A 1043 48.15 84.85 -2.53
C LEU A 1043 47.02 85.02 -1.49
N LYS A 1044 45.82 84.46 -1.71
CA LYS A 1044 44.69 84.58 -0.79
C LYS A 1044 44.09 83.27 -0.26
N PHE A 1045 44.89 82.20 -0.16
CA PHE A 1045 44.54 81.02 0.67
C PHE A 1045 45.73 80.49 1.48
N LEU A 1046 46.47 81.42 2.11
CA LEU A 1046 47.26 81.14 3.32
C LEU A 1046 47.22 82.32 4.30
N LYS A 1047 46.05 82.95 4.48
CA LYS A 1047 45.79 83.84 5.64
C LYS A 1047 44.30 83.97 5.97
N ARG A 1048 43.78 82.90 6.59
CA ARG A 1048 42.58 82.72 7.45
C ARG A 1048 42.09 81.27 7.23
N LEU A 1049 41.78 80.51 8.30
CA LEU A 1049 40.41 80.42 8.82
C LEU A 1049 39.42 80.14 7.70
#